data_AF-A0A9P1ETH8-F1
#
_entry.id   AF-A0A9P1ETH8-F1
#
_cell.length_a   1.000
_cell.length_b   1.000
_cell.length_c   1.000
_cell.angle_alpha   90.00
_cell.angle_beta   90.00
_cell.angle_gamma   90.00
#
_symmetry.space_group_name_H-M   'P 1'
#
loop_
_entity.id
_entity.type
_entity.pdbx_description
1 polymer ?
#
loop_
_entity_poly.entity_id
_entity_poly.type
_entity_poly.pdbx_seq_one_letter_code
_entity_poly.pdbx_strand_id
1 'polypeptide(L)'
;MSRLLLRFMLFTGSLCHARLINSEIVKDLSVYLCSHVPTYSHANMNFFSYPVQFCVTLRSDKGIREEIRDLQSTTSLQSRVSISWRQLATAHSCRLTFKGYQTEYRISPDLGGYETCQTSISRHLFKLSQGMNMGVEHQKRIEFNSTNQECPIVSVPTDYPEYVACKFTSNEWYQVEWTSTIRYETFRNGEYGTYWANDTQNFIVKMSEEMRRNGSEHVWLKRLLKLDTKLDGCDTTNLLIHFADDWNFAASSVSLTYRIFEGSTKIHADYLGTFAVEGWREMNIPLKRIPGDHEICAQLFSSFLRHPMVLFLFLLFIPLATPSIFNEAGKGKCVPIDIDLCKDLPYNYTYSFNTILHNDQHTLQTHTEHFKPLWKTKCHPQIHFFICSVFAPMCPNSIPQAVTSCKSVCEEVKRDCFSILKEFDMEWPEPLNCEKFPEPPTLCMKPTEENDDSSVGGSGVFSVPRKPTACPSDLVDVDPHDPKSHCAFACGSDVMFSPDNKHMVRSWSVWFAAANAGVALFSFLTFAIDRKRFRFPERCVFYLSLCLFLSTLPYLFPLLLDAPIRSCHALGNGRSYLSIGTFDNSYCLASFLLNYFFSTAAALWWLMFSFTLYLSGGRKWVPEGIEACSSYVHFVAWGLSSLATIIVLIFNKVDASELTALCSVGNLNSIALLWFVIVPRTICIVIGTCFIVGGFASMCRERISFRTRGTDTSKLEKLMVKMGFFCALFMLPNIVELVCESYKFMILTQWTRVTIDCKMQSGACPRPAAPQAEIYMAAVLSSLTTGFSCLMWVLSAKTVHSWKNFIFCGMCSSAPVKGPLEPSTRPLLEPPTAPPPQPPVYMQMTTNPQTVWRPSKVV
;
A
#
# COMPACT_ATOMS: atom_id res chain seq x y z
N MET A 1 -3.64 -32.23 5.72
CA MET A 1 -2.97 -31.29 4.79
C MET A 1 -1.80 -30.62 5.52
N SER A 2 -0.70 -31.28 5.89
CA SER A 2 0.43 -31.79 5.09
C SER A 2 1.18 -30.75 4.23
N ARG A 3 2.35 -30.34 4.74
CA ARG A 3 3.54 -29.79 4.06
C ARG A 3 3.47 -28.36 3.49
N LEU A 4 4.04 -27.41 4.23
CA LEU A 4 5.02 -26.47 3.65
C LEU A 4 6.08 -26.14 4.72
N LEU A 5 7.15 -26.92 4.72
CA LEU A 5 8.34 -26.78 5.54
C LEU A 5 9.43 -26.15 4.66
N LEU A 6 10.18 -25.23 5.26
CA LEU A 6 11.63 -25.06 5.03
C LEU A 6 12.12 -24.59 3.64
N ARG A 7 12.26 -23.26 3.46
CA ARG A 7 13.32 -22.64 2.63
C ARG A 7 13.62 -21.24 3.15
N PHE A 8 14.53 -21.09 4.11
CA PHE A 8 15.33 -19.85 4.31
C PHE A 8 16.48 -20.09 5.31
N MET A 9 17.26 -21.14 5.07
CA MET A 9 18.57 -21.33 5.69
C MET A 9 19.39 -22.10 4.66
N LEU A 10 20.20 -21.38 3.89
CA LEU A 10 21.43 -21.83 3.22
C LEU A 10 21.89 -20.69 2.30
N PHE A 11 22.64 -19.75 2.88
CA PHE A 11 23.86 -19.24 2.27
C PHE A 11 24.81 -18.87 3.41
N THR A 12 25.59 -19.87 3.77
CA THR A 12 26.83 -19.75 4.54
C THR A 12 27.86 -18.92 3.78
N GLY A 13 28.63 -18.12 4.51
CA GLY A 13 30.07 -17.92 4.29
C GLY A 13 30.51 -17.30 2.97
N SER A 14 30.88 -16.02 3.01
CA SER A 14 31.94 -15.50 2.14
C SER A 14 32.73 -14.41 2.88
N LEU A 15 34.04 -14.62 2.84
CA LEU A 15 35.16 -13.95 3.47
C LEU A 15 35.10 -12.41 3.54
N CYS A 16 35.71 -11.86 4.59
CA CYS A 16 36.39 -10.57 4.55
C CYS A 16 37.23 -10.46 3.28
N HIS A 17 36.92 -9.50 2.41
CA HIS A 17 37.89 -9.00 1.45
C HIS A 17 38.02 -7.48 1.63
N ALA A 18 39.24 -7.01 1.44
CA ALA A 18 39.62 -5.61 1.38
C ALA A 18 38.58 -4.81 0.57
N ARG A 19 38.43 -3.51 0.88
CA ARG A 19 37.59 -2.60 0.11
C ARG A 19 38.11 -2.61 -1.34
N LEU A 20 37.54 -3.49 -2.15
CA LEU A 20 37.93 -3.66 -3.54
C LEU A 20 37.42 -2.43 -4.29
N ILE A 21 38.24 -1.93 -5.20
CA ILE A 21 37.78 -0.91 -6.15
C ILE A 21 36.70 -1.58 -7.00
N ASN A 22 35.49 -1.00 -7.03
CA ASN A 22 34.41 -1.54 -7.88
C ASN A 22 34.78 -1.40 -9.36
N SER A 23 34.25 -2.27 -10.21
CA SER A 23 34.38 -2.13 -11.67
C SER A 23 33.65 -0.88 -12.18
N GLU A 24 34.05 -0.39 -13.34
CA GLU A 24 33.47 0.80 -13.99
C GLU A 24 32.26 0.40 -14.85
N ILE A 25 31.11 1.06 -14.64
CA ILE A 25 29.81 0.73 -15.27
C ILE A 25 29.21 1.91 -16.03
N VAL A 26 28.41 1.64 -17.08
CA VAL A 26 27.71 2.67 -17.85
C VAL A 26 26.43 3.09 -17.14
N LYS A 27 26.26 4.39 -16.91
CA LYS A 27 25.05 5.01 -16.33
C LYS A 27 24.03 5.44 -17.39
N ASP A 28 24.52 5.90 -18.53
CA ASP A 28 23.69 6.45 -19.60
C ASP A 28 24.33 6.22 -20.98
N LEU A 29 23.52 5.84 -21.97
CA LEU A 29 23.92 5.65 -23.36
C LEU A 29 23.03 6.50 -24.24
N SER A 30 23.59 7.45 -24.99
CA SER A 30 22.85 8.37 -25.86
C SER A 30 23.32 8.27 -27.31
N VAL A 31 22.38 8.34 -28.25
CA VAL A 31 22.64 8.37 -29.70
C VAL A 31 22.21 9.72 -30.22
N TYR A 32 23.01 10.33 -31.07
CA TYR A 32 22.72 11.63 -31.64
C TYR A 32 23.26 11.74 -33.05
N LEU A 33 22.58 12.54 -33.87
CA LEU A 33 23.09 12.96 -35.16
C LEU A 33 24.22 13.97 -34.95
N CYS A 34 25.35 13.70 -35.60
CA CYS A 34 26.56 14.50 -35.62
C CYS A 34 26.86 14.94 -37.05
N SER A 35 27.11 16.24 -37.22
CA SER A 35 27.95 16.74 -38.30
C SER A 35 29.31 17.07 -37.67
N HIS A 36 30.36 16.35 -38.04
CA HIS A 36 31.70 16.75 -37.60
C HIS A 36 32.08 18.01 -38.38
N VAL A 37 32.15 19.15 -37.69
CA VAL A 37 32.80 20.36 -38.22
C VAL A 37 34.24 20.28 -37.72
N PRO A 38 35.23 19.96 -38.57
CA PRO A 38 36.62 19.98 -38.15
C PRO A 38 36.96 21.39 -37.68
N THR A 39 37.50 21.50 -36.47
CA THR A 39 38.05 22.75 -35.96
C THR A 39 39.33 23.06 -36.73
N TYR A 40 39.24 24.01 -37.67
CA TYR A 40 40.37 24.49 -38.44
C TYR A 40 41.43 25.11 -37.53
N SER A 41 42.59 24.48 -37.44
CA SER A 41 43.85 25.22 -37.38
C SER A 41 44.73 24.79 -38.56
N HIS A 42 44.98 25.75 -39.43
CA HIS A 42 45.78 25.69 -40.65
C HIS A 42 45.05 25.35 -41.96
N ALA A 43 45.34 26.23 -42.92
CA ALA A 43 44.61 26.45 -44.15
C ALA A 43 44.81 25.36 -45.20
N ASN A 44 43.82 25.30 -46.11
CA ASN A 44 43.77 24.57 -47.37
C ASN A 44 43.31 23.10 -47.30
N MET A 45 42.00 22.90 -47.30
CA MET A 45 41.27 22.15 -48.35
C MET A 45 39.76 22.19 -48.05
N ASN A 46 38.96 22.65 -49.02
CA ASN A 46 37.50 22.48 -49.05
C ASN A 46 37.15 21.09 -49.63
N PHE A 47 35.85 20.71 -49.52
CA PHE A 47 35.13 19.51 -50.04
C PHE A 47 34.93 18.39 -48.99
N PHE A 48 33.74 17.84 -48.67
CA PHE A 48 32.34 17.92 -49.10
C PHE A 48 31.43 17.95 -47.85
N SER A 49 30.15 18.36 -47.95
CA SER A 49 29.17 18.14 -46.88
C SER A 49 29.01 16.63 -46.63
N TYR A 50 29.64 16.09 -45.60
CA TYR A 50 29.39 14.70 -45.22
C TYR A 50 27.90 14.56 -44.86
N PRO A 51 27.21 13.49 -45.30
CA PRO A 51 25.87 13.21 -44.83
C PRO A 51 25.91 13.12 -43.30
N VAL A 52 24.86 13.62 -42.64
CA VAL A 52 24.73 13.56 -41.18
C VAL A 52 24.90 12.11 -40.73
N GLN A 53 25.79 11.87 -39.76
CA GLN A 53 26.10 10.52 -39.28
C GLN A 53 25.72 10.36 -37.82
N PHE A 54 25.55 9.14 -37.34
CA PHE A 54 25.25 8.88 -35.93
C PHE A 54 26.53 8.87 -35.09
N CYS A 55 26.47 9.49 -33.92
CA CYS A 55 27.43 9.34 -32.84
C CYS A 55 26.76 8.68 -31.64
N VAL A 56 27.56 8.03 -30.80
CA VAL A 56 27.12 7.42 -29.55
C VAL A 56 27.98 7.94 -28.40
N THR A 57 27.34 8.38 -27.32
CA THR A 57 27.98 8.79 -26.06
C THR A 57 27.59 7.82 -24.96
N LEU A 58 28.58 7.27 -24.26
CA LEU A 58 28.39 6.48 -23.03
C LEU A 58 28.94 7.27 -21.83
N ARG A 59 28.12 7.44 -20.79
CA ARG A 59 28.53 8.06 -19.52
C ARG A 59 28.78 7.01 -18.46
N SER A 60 29.92 7.13 -17.80
CA SER A 60 30.40 6.17 -16.79
C SER A 60 30.07 6.63 -15.37
N ASP A 61 30.07 5.68 -14.42
CA ASP A 61 30.00 5.98 -13.00
C ASP A 61 31.32 6.46 -12.39
N LYS A 62 32.44 6.28 -13.10
CA LYS A 62 33.76 6.76 -12.73
C LYS A 62 34.23 7.91 -13.61
N GLY A 63 35.04 8.79 -13.03
CA GLY A 63 35.67 9.89 -13.74
C GLY A 63 36.94 10.34 -13.02
N ILE A 64 37.46 11.50 -13.41
CA ILE A 64 38.74 12.01 -12.88
C ILE A 64 38.77 12.15 -11.35
N ARG A 65 37.64 12.47 -10.71
CA ARG A 65 37.53 12.59 -9.24
C ARG A 65 37.65 11.24 -8.55
N GLU A 66 37.02 10.22 -9.11
CA GLU A 66 37.10 8.83 -8.65
C GLU A 66 38.50 8.27 -8.87
N GLU A 67 39.19 8.66 -9.95
CA GLU A 67 40.56 8.25 -10.25
C GLU A 67 41.53 8.77 -9.18
N ILE A 68 41.44 10.07 -8.85
CA ILE A 68 42.24 10.69 -7.79
C ILE A 68 41.98 10.00 -6.44
N ARG A 69 40.71 9.67 -6.14
CA ARG A 69 40.33 8.98 -4.90
C ARG A 69 40.90 7.56 -4.85
N ASP A 70 40.84 6.82 -5.94
CA ASP A 70 41.32 5.45 -6.03
C ASP A 70 42.87 5.41 -5.98
N LEU A 71 43.54 6.38 -6.61
CA LEU A 71 45.00 6.58 -6.56
C LEU A 71 45.51 6.87 -5.14
N GLN A 72 44.74 7.60 -4.30
CA GLN A 72 45.10 7.82 -2.89
C GLN A 72 45.15 6.53 -2.06
N SER A 73 44.46 5.47 -2.53
CA SER A 73 44.30 4.20 -1.81
C SER A 73 45.13 3.05 -2.39
N THR A 74 45.87 3.29 -3.47
CA THR A 74 46.61 2.28 -4.23
C THR A 74 48.03 2.74 -4.54
N THR A 75 48.96 1.81 -4.73
CA THR A 75 50.34 2.14 -5.13
C THR A 75 50.49 2.27 -6.64
N SER A 76 49.64 1.56 -7.38
CA SER A 76 49.57 1.59 -8.84
C SER A 76 48.11 1.32 -9.24
N LEU A 77 47.59 2.09 -10.19
CA LEU A 77 46.24 1.96 -10.72
C LEU A 77 46.33 2.03 -12.25
N GLN A 78 45.84 0.99 -12.92
CA GLN A 78 45.75 0.90 -14.37
C GLN A 78 44.31 0.59 -14.75
N SER A 79 43.61 1.57 -15.30
CA SER A 79 42.25 1.40 -15.85
C SER A 79 42.28 1.32 -17.37
N ARG A 80 41.49 0.41 -17.93
CA ARG A 80 41.26 0.25 -19.35
C ARG A 80 39.79 -0.07 -19.63
N VAL A 81 39.20 0.69 -20.53
CA VAL A 81 37.84 0.50 -21.04
C VAL A 81 37.91 0.18 -22.54
N SER A 82 37.30 -0.92 -22.96
CA SER A 82 37.14 -1.29 -24.36
C SER A 82 35.68 -1.22 -24.75
N ILE A 83 35.40 -0.55 -25.87
CA ILE A 83 34.05 -0.41 -26.43
C ILE A 83 34.10 -1.02 -27.82
N SER A 84 33.30 -2.05 -28.07
CA SER A 84 33.15 -2.65 -29.40
C SER A 84 31.72 -2.61 -29.88
N TRP A 85 31.52 -2.42 -31.17
CA TRP A 85 30.19 -2.45 -31.77
C TRP A 85 30.20 -3.20 -33.10
N ARG A 86 29.07 -3.82 -33.40
CA ARG A 86 28.83 -4.54 -34.65
C ARG A 86 27.37 -4.42 -35.06
N GLN A 87 27.13 -4.36 -36.37
CA GLN A 87 25.79 -4.51 -36.91
C GLN A 87 25.38 -5.98 -36.80
N LEU A 88 24.15 -6.27 -36.35
CA LEU A 88 23.69 -7.65 -36.12
C LEU A 88 23.74 -8.54 -37.37
N ALA A 89 23.68 -7.95 -38.56
CA ALA A 89 23.71 -8.65 -39.85
C ALA A 89 25.13 -8.97 -40.37
N THR A 90 26.20 -8.50 -39.70
CA THR A 90 27.59 -8.62 -40.20
C THR A 90 28.52 -9.26 -39.17
N ALA A 91 29.57 -9.94 -39.64
CA ALA A 91 30.59 -10.53 -38.77
C ALA A 91 31.68 -9.53 -38.35
N HIS A 92 31.80 -8.39 -39.03
CA HIS A 92 32.81 -7.38 -38.74
C HIS A 92 32.41 -6.51 -37.53
N SER A 93 33.36 -6.23 -36.65
CA SER A 93 33.16 -5.41 -35.45
C SER A 93 34.24 -4.35 -35.34
N CYS A 94 33.87 -3.14 -34.95
CA CYS A 94 34.82 -2.09 -34.61
C CYS A 94 35.09 -2.08 -33.10
N ARG A 95 36.33 -1.80 -32.69
CA ARG A 95 36.74 -1.75 -31.29
C ARG A 95 37.63 -0.53 -31.01
N LEU A 96 37.32 0.18 -29.93
CA LEU A 96 38.14 1.25 -29.37
C LEU A 96 38.52 0.93 -27.94
N THR A 97 39.75 1.21 -27.56
CA THR A 97 40.22 1.03 -26.18
C THR A 97 40.78 2.33 -25.63
N PHE A 98 40.36 2.66 -24.42
CA PHE A 98 40.71 3.86 -23.67
C PHE A 98 41.53 3.50 -22.43
N LYS A 99 42.43 4.39 -22.01
CA LYS A 99 43.15 4.32 -20.72
C LYS A 99 42.66 5.40 -19.76
N GLY A 100 42.67 5.08 -18.46
CA GLY A 100 42.24 6.00 -17.40
C GLY A 100 40.71 6.11 -17.29
N TYR A 101 40.22 6.76 -16.22
CA TYR A 101 38.77 6.95 -16.04
C TYR A 101 38.29 8.17 -16.83
N GLN A 102 37.24 7.99 -17.65
CA GLN A 102 36.55 9.10 -18.29
C GLN A 102 35.10 9.17 -17.83
N THR A 103 34.61 10.39 -17.62
CA THR A 103 33.18 10.60 -17.34
C THR A 103 32.31 10.32 -18.57
N GLU A 104 32.85 10.55 -19.77
CA GLU A 104 32.13 10.45 -21.03
C GLU A 104 33.02 9.84 -22.12
N TYR A 105 32.56 8.77 -22.75
CA TYR A 105 33.22 8.11 -23.88
C TYR A 105 32.41 8.35 -25.15
N ARG A 106 33.05 8.85 -26.20
CA ARG A 106 32.40 9.26 -27.45
C ARG A 106 32.84 8.37 -28.61
N ILE A 107 31.87 7.71 -29.22
CA ILE A 107 32.02 6.97 -30.47
C ILE A 107 31.62 7.92 -31.60
N SER A 108 32.60 8.31 -32.40
CA SER A 108 32.40 9.20 -33.56
C SER A 108 32.78 8.47 -34.84
N PRO A 109 32.17 8.82 -35.98
CA PRO A 109 32.39 8.09 -37.24
C PRO A 109 33.84 8.11 -37.73
N ASP A 110 34.58 9.18 -37.45
CA ASP A 110 35.99 9.35 -37.85
C ASP A 110 36.97 9.19 -36.68
N LEU A 111 36.51 8.68 -35.54
CA LEU A 111 37.29 8.62 -34.29
C LEU A 111 37.74 10.00 -33.75
N GLY A 112 37.30 11.10 -34.38
CA GLY A 112 37.75 12.46 -34.19
C GLY A 112 37.12 13.23 -33.02
N GLY A 113 36.74 12.56 -31.92
CA GLY A 113 36.18 13.23 -30.73
C GLY A 113 37.23 13.80 -29.77
N TYR A 114 38.52 13.52 -29.99
CA TYR A 114 39.58 13.70 -29.00
C TYR A 114 40.74 14.54 -29.55
N GLU A 115 40.75 15.84 -29.21
CA GLU A 115 41.73 16.83 -29.71
C GLU A 115 43.18 16.40 -29.52
N THR A 116 43.52 15.83 -28.36
CA THR A 116 44.88 15.39 -28.02
C THR A 116 45.39 14.23 -28.87
N CYS A 117 44.50 13.48 -29.52
CA CYS A 117 44.81 12.31 -30.35
C CYS A 117 44.70 12.57 -31.86
N GLN A 118 44.18 13.73 -32.29
CA GLN A 118 43.78 14.00 -33.69
C GLN A 118 44.90 13.73 -34.70
N THR A 119 46.09 14.26 -34.46
CA THR A 119 47.23 14.12 -35.37
C THR A 119 47.66 12.67 -35.55
N SER A 120 47.65 11.89 -34.46
CA SER A 120 48.01 10.46 -34.48
C SER A 120 46.95 9.64 -35.22
N ILE A 121 45.67 9.92 -34.96
CA ILE A 121 44.53 9.26 -35.62
C ILE A 121 44.55 9.55 -37.12
N SER A 122 44.72 10.82 -37.50
CA SER A 122 44.74 11.24 -38.91
C SER A 122 45.84 10.54 -39.70
N ARG A 123 47.06 10.44 -39.14
CA ARG A 123 48.17 9.69 -39.77
C ARG A 123 47.88 8.19 -39.87
N HIS A 124 47.21 7.61 -38.88
CA HIS A 124 46.86 6.19 -38.89
C HIS A 124 45.81 5.87 -39.95
N LEU A 125 44.74 6.67 -40.01
CA LEU A 125 43.69 6.54 -41.03
C LEU A 125 44.25 6.72 -42.45
N PHE A 126 45.19 7.65 -42.63
CA PHE A 126 45.90 7.82 -43.91
C PHE A 126 46.72 6.59 -44.31
N LYS A 127 47.39 5.93 -43.35
CA LYS A 127 48.11 4.68 -43.63
C LYS A 127 47.16 3.52 -43.95
N LEU A 128 46.02 3.44 -43.26
CA LEU A 128 44.98 2.43 -43.53
C LEU A 128 44.39 2.57 -44.94
N SER A 129 44.12 3.80 -45.37
CA SER A 129 43.59 4.06 -46.72
C SER A 129 44.63 3.78 -47.81
N GLN A 130 45.93 4.05 -47.57
CA GLN A 130 47.00 3.67 -48.51
C GLN A 130 47.15 2.15 -48.66
N GLY A 131 46.98 1.38 -47.58
CA GLY A 131 47.06 -0.08 -47.62
C GLY A 131 45.96 -0.74 -48.46
N MET A 132 44.79 -0.10 -48.59
CA MET A 132 43.68 -0.58 -49.42
C MET A 132 44.03 -0.58 -50.92
N ASN A 133 44.85 0.37 -51.38
CA ASN A 133 45.28 0.45 -52.78
C ASN A 133 46.24 -0.68 -53.21
N MET A 134 46.73 -1.51 -52.26
CA MET A 134 47.61 -2.65 -52.53
C MET A 134 46.88 -4.01 -52.56
N GLY A 135 45.55 -4.03 -52.43
CA GLY A 135 44.74 -5.26 -52.43
C GLY A 135 44.54 -5.86 -51.04
N VAL A 136 43.34 -6.38 -50.78
CA VAL A 136 42.89 -6.88 -49.46
C VAL A 136 43.72 -8.08 -48.96
N GLU A 137 44.25 -8.89 -49.87
CA GLU A 137 44.98 -10.13 -49.56
C GLU A 137 46.38 -9.92 -48.98
N HIS A 138 46.97 -8.73 -49.08
CA HIS A 138 48.34 -8.42 -48.61
C HIS A 138 48.37 -7.29 -47.56
N GLN A 139 47.23 -6.93 -46.99
CA GLN A 139 47.14 -5.82 -46.04
C GLN A 139 47.82 -6.17 -44.71
N LYS A 140 49.01 -5.59 -44.49
CA LYS A 140 49.74 -5.71 -43.22
C LYS A 140 49.02 -4.91 -42.13
N ARG A 141 48.70 -5.55 -41.00
CA ARG A 141 48.08 -4.93 -39.82
C ARG A 141 48.90 -3.71 -39.38
N ILE A 142 48.25 -2.54 -39.30
CA ILE A 142 48.92 -1.28 -38.98
C ILE A 142 48.83 -1.05 -37.47
N GLU A 143 49.97 -0.87 -36.81
CA GLU A 143 50.00 -0.54 -35.38
C GLU A 143 49.73 0.94 -35.16
N PHE A 144 48.79 1.22 -34.27
CA PHE A 144 48.51 2.58 -33.80
C PHE A 144 49.43 2.93 -32.64
N ASN A 145 50.15 4.05 -32.77
CA ASN A 145 50.94 4.62 -31.69
C ASN A 145 50.65 6.12 -31.56
N SER A 146 50.22 6.54 -30.38
CA SER A 146 50.01 7.96 -30.11
C SER A 146 51.33 8.64 -29.77
N THR A 147 51.69 9.68 -30.53
CA THR A 147 52.84 10.54 -30.19
C THR A 147 52.61 11.40 -28.94
N ASN A 148 51.34 11.61 -28.54
CA ASN A 148 50.97 12.37 -27.36
C ASN A 148 50.66 11.43 -26.19
N GLN A 149 51.33 11.62 -25.05
CA GLN A 149 51.13 10.83 -23.83
C GLN A 149 49.76 11.09 -23.18
N GLU A 150 49.17 12.28 -23.37
CA GLU A 150 47.85 12.67 -22.86
C GLU A 150 46.69 12.15 -23.71
N CYS A 151 46.97 11.46 -24.81
CA CYS A 151 45.94 10.83 -25.62
C CYS A 151 45.31 9.65 -24.86
N PRO A 152 43.99 9.65 -24.60
CA PRO A 152 43.35 8.56 -23.89
C PRO A 152 43.14 7.28 -24.73
N ILE A 153 43.24 7.36 -26.05
CA ILE A 153 43.02 6.20 -26.94
C ILE A 153 44.29 5.36 -27.01
N VAL A 154 44.14 4.06 -26.78
CA VAL A 154 45.22 3.06 -26.77
C VAL A 154 45.22 2.24 -28.05
N SER A 155 44.04 1.82 -28.51
CA SER A 155 43.89 1.04 -29.74
C SER A 155 42.71 1.51 -30.55
N VAL A 156 42.89 1.41 -31.86
CA VAL A 156 41.92 1.71 -32.92
C VAL A 156 41.96 0.55 -33.93
N PRO A 157 40.99 0.46 -34.86
CA PRO A 157 40.99 -0.54 -35.92
C PRO A 157 42.32 -0.62 -36.67
N THR A 158 42.72 -1.85 -36.98
CA THR A 158 44.07 -2.13 -37.49
C THR A 158 44.10 -2.54 -38.96
N ASP A 159 42.94 -2.84 -39.53
CA ASP A 159 42.72 -3.07 -40.94
C ASP A 159 41.59 -2.17 -41.48
N TYR A 160 41.47 -2.11 -42.81
CA TYR A 160 40.45 -1.28 -43.45
C TYR A 160 39.02 -1.82 -43.25
N PRO A 161 38.74 -3.14 -43.33
CA PRO A 161 37.40 -3.67 -43.05
C PRO A 161 36.85 -3.39 -41.64
N GLU A 162 37.68 -3.50 -40.59
CA GLU A 162 37.32 -3.13 -39.21
C GLU A 162 37.00 -1.63 -39.11
N TYR A 163 37.75 -0.77 -39.82
CA TYR A 163 37.50 0.66 -39.85
C TYR A 163 36.17 1.00 -40.54
N VAL A 164 35.84 0.36 -41.66
CA VAL A 164 34.53 0.57 -42.33
C VAL A 164 33.36 0.14 -41.45
N ALA A 165 33.54 -0.92 -40.65
CA ALA A 165 32.54 -1.39 -39.69
C ALA A 165 32.30 -0.40 -38.52
N CYS A 166 33.15 0.61 -38.34
CA CYS A 166 32.94 1.64 -37.31
C CYS A 166 31.79 2.60 -37.63
N LYS A 167 31.32 2.65 -38.89
CA LYS A 167 30.25 3.55 -39.32
C LYS A 167 28.87 3.02 -38.94
N PHE A 168 28.03 3.89 -38.39
CA PHE A 168 26.63 3.60 -38.11
C PHE A 168 25.73 3.93 -39.32
N THR A 169 24.90 2.97 -39.73
CA THR A 169 23.91 3.12 -40.81
C THR A 169 22.51 3.35 -40.23
N SER A 170 21.71 4.17 -40.91
CA SER A 170 20.34 4.47 -40.47
C SER A 170 19.44 3.22 -40.52
N ASN A 171 18.51 3.14 -39.58
CA ASN A 171 17.51 2.09 -39.36
C ASN A 171 18.03 0.67 -39.09
N GLU A 172 19.34 0.50 -38.91
CA GLU A 172 19.97 -0.78 -38.59
C GLU A 172 20.16 -0.99 -37.08
N TRP A 173 20.18 -2.25 -36.66
CA TRP A 173 20.40 -2.65 -35.26
C TRP A 173 21.88 -2.97 -35.00
N TYR A 174 22.39 -2.38 -33.92
CA TYR A 174 23.76 -2.54 -33.47
C TYR A 174 23.81 -3.14 -32.07
N GLN A 175 24.74 -4.07 -31.87
CA GLN A 175 25.17 -4.50 -30.54
C GLN A 175 26.39 -3.66 -30.14
N VAL A 176 26.30 -2.94 -29.02
CA VAL A 176 27.41 -2.20 -28.41
C VAL A 176 27.81 -2.93 -27.13
N GLU A 177 29.03 -3.44 -27.10
CA GLU A 177 29.64 -4.13 -25.97
C GLU A 177 30.63 -3.20 -25.27
N TRP A 178 30.50 -3.11 -23.95
CA TRP A 178 31.37 -2.37 -23.05
C TRP A 178 32.14 -3.37 -22.19
N THR A 179 33.45 -3.23 -22.10
CA THR A 179 34.31 -4.03 -21.24
C THR A 179 35.19 -3.11 -20.41
N SER A 180 35.04 -3.11 -19.08
CA SER A 180 35.93 -2.36 -18.19
C SER A 180 36.88 -3.31 -17.46
N THR A 181 38.13 -2.88 -17.30
CA THR A 181 39.17 -3.63 -16.59
C THR A 181 40.01 -2.67 -15.77
N ILE A 182 40.06 -2.86 -14.45
CA ILE A 182 40.83 -2.04 -13.53
C ILE A 182 41.80 -2.95 -12.79
N ARG A 183 43.08 -2.81 -13.08
CA ARG A 183 44.17 -3.45 -12.34
C ARG A 183 44.69 -2.46 -11.31
N TYR A 184 44.83 -2.89 -10.07
CA TYR A 184 45.44 -2.06 -9.05
C TYR A 184 46.29 -2.86 -8.07
N GLU A 185 47.30 -2.20 -7.53
CA GLU A 185 48.24 -2.78 -6.60
C GLU A 185 48.13 -2.06 -5.26
N THR A 186 48.20 -2.82 -4.17
CA THR A 186 48.13 -2.28 -2.81
C THR A 186 49.27 -2.84 -1.99
N PHE A 187 49.96 -1.96 -1.25
CA PHE A 187 50.97 -2.34 -0.26
C PHE A 187 50.40 -2.17 1.14
N ARG A 188 50.23 -3.28 1.89
CA ARG A 188 49.71 -3.22 3.26
C ARG A 188 50.34 -4.33 4.11
N ASN A 189 50.75 -3.99 5.32
CA ASN A 189 51.40 -4.91 6.28
C ASN A 189 52.69 -5.57 5.76
N GLY A 190 53.42 -4.92 4.86
CA GLY A 190 54.66 -5.47 4.28
C GLY A 190 54.46 -6.41 3.09
N GLU A 191 53.21 -6.70 2.69
CA GLU A 191 52.88 -7.53 1.53
C GLU A 191 52.31 -6.71 0.37
N TYR A 192 52.70 -7.08 -0.86
CA TYR A 192 52.24 -6.47 -2.10
C TYR A 192 51.20 -7.36 -2.77
N GLY A 193 49.98 -6.84 -2.99
CA GLY A 193 48.88 -7.58 -3.63
C GLY A 193 48.40 -6.90 -4.91
N THR A 194 48.21 -7.67 -5.98
CA THR A 194 47.62 -7.21 -7.26
C THR A 194 46.18 -7.69 -7.37
N TYR A 195 45.26 -6.77 -7.67
CA TYR A 195 43.82 -7.05 -7.76
C TYR A 195 43.23 -6.54 -9.08
N TRP A 196 42.09 -7.11 -9.48
CA TRP A 196 41.39 -6.79 -10.71
C TRP A 196 39.90 -6.56 -10.45
N ALA A 197 39.33 -5.54 -11.07
CA ALA A 197 37.89 -5.28 -11.10
C ALA A 197 37.44 -5.13 -12.56
N ASN A 198 36.70 -6.13 -13.05
CA ASN A 198 36.29 -6.23 -14.44
C ASN A 198 34.76 -6.25 -14.54
N ASP A 199 34.18 -5.58 -15.54
CA ASP A 199 32.76 -5.66 -15.86
C ASP A 199 32.53 -5.71 -17.37
N THR A 200 31.41 -6.28 -17.80
CA THR A 200 31.06 -6.35 -19.22
C THR A 200 29.56 -6.13 -19.41
N GLN A 201 29.19 -5.19 -20.27
CA GLN A 201 27.80 -4.78 -20.50
C GLN A 201 27.49 -4.81 -22.00
N ASN A 202 26.29 -5.23 -22.36
CA ASN A 202 25.83 -5.31 -23.75
C ASN A 202 24.57 -4.46 -23.94
N PHE A 203 24.58 -3.60 -24.96
CA PHE A 203 23.47 -2.73 -25.33
C PHE A 203 23.04 -3.05 -26.77
N ILE A 204 21.73 -3.07 -27.01
CA ILE A 204 21.16 -3.19 -28.35
C ILE A 204 20.55 -1.84 -28.71
N VAL A 205 21.00 -1.24 -29.80
CA VAL A 205 20.67 0.14 -30.18
C VAL A 205 20.28 0.18 -31.66
N LYS A 206 19.15 0.80 -31.97
CA LYS A 206 18.73 1.08 -33.34
C LYS A 206 19.10 2.51 -33.72
N MET A 207 19.79 2.70 -34.84
CA MET A 207 20.23 4.01 -35.32
C MET A 207 19.09 4.67 -36.11
N SER A 208 18.15 5.31 -35.42
CA SER A 208 17.01 6.02 -36.05
C SER A 208 17.18 7.53 -35.91
N GLU A 209 16.83 8.29 -36.96
CA GLU A 209 16.78 9.77 -36.94
C GLU A 209 15.79 10.30 -35.87
N GLU A 210 14.89 9.44 -35.40
CA GLU A 210 13.86 9.75 -34.42
C GLU A 210 14.34 9.74 -32.95
N MET A 211 15.65 9.84 -32.73
CA MET A 211 16.22 9.96 -31.39
C MET A 211 16.96 11.27 -31.18
N ARG A 212 16.25 12.24 -30.58
CA ARG A 212 16.80 13.02 -29.48
C ARG A 212 15.92 12.94 -28.25
N ARG A 213 16.55 12.42 -27.20
CA ARG A 213 16.13 12.51 -25.80
C ARG A 213 16.09 13.97 -25.38
N ASN A 214 14.92 14.45 -24.99
CA ASN A 214 14.67 14.97 -23.64
C ASN A 214 13.16 15.18 -23.56
N GLY A 215 12.50 14.48 -22.66
CA GLY A 215 11.07 14.63 -22.50
C GLY A 215 10.70 14.24 -21.09
N SER A 216 10.13 15.19 -20.34
CA SER A 216 9.34 14.86 -19.16
C SER A 216 8.19 13.93 -19.56
N GLU A 217 7.50 13.38 -18.55
CA GLU A 217 6.28 12.56 -18.67
C GLU A 217 5.31 13.04 -19.79
N HIS A 218 5.31 14.34 -20.11
CA HIS A 218 4.55 14.99 -21.18
C HIS A 218 4.88 14.56 -22.62
N VAL A 219 6.12 14.15 -22.93
CA VAL A 219 6.53 13.83 -24.32
C VAL A 219 6.23 12.37 -24.68
N TRP A 220 6.32 11.45 -23.72
CA TRP A 220 5.85 10.07 -23.90
C TRP A 220 4.32 10.03 -23.99
N LEU A 221 3.60 10.82 -23.16
CA LEU A 221 2.13 10.98 -23.24
C LEU A 221 1.64 11.38 -24.65
N LYS A 222 2.37 12.27 -25.34
CA LYS A 222 2.05 12.68 -26.74
C LYS A 222 2.17 11.55 -27.77
N ARG A 223 2.95 10.49 -27.49
CA ARG A 223 3.01 9.30 -28.36
C ARG A 223 1.86 8.31 -28.10
N LEU A 224 1.16 8.44 -26.98
CA LEU A 224 0.14 7.47 -26.55
C LEU A 224 -1.27 8.03 -26.55
N LEU A 225 -1.41 9.35 -26.43
CA LEU A 225 -2.64 10.10 -26.57
C LEU A 225 -2.42 11.16 -27.66
N LYS A 226 -2.94 10.91 -28.85
CA LYS A 226 -2.96 11.90 -29.93
C LYS A 226 -4.28 12.68 -29.85
N LEU A 227 -4.17 13.99 -29.68
CA LEU A 227 -5.29 14.92 -29.67
C LEU A 227 -5.22 15.73 -30.97
N ASP A 228 -6.09 15.42 -31.92
CA ASP A 228 -6.21 16.18 -33.16
C ASP A 228 -7.39 17.14 -33.02
N THR A 229 -7.13 18.45 -33.14
CA THR A 229 -8.18 19.47 -33.15
C THR A 229 -8.41 19.99 -34.56
N LYS A 230 -9.67 20.04 -34.97
CA LYS A 230 -10.09 20.66 -36.22
C LYS A 230 -11.09 21.76 -35.91
N LEU A 231 -10.74 22.99 -36.27
CA LEU A 231 -11.66 24.11 -36.20
C LEU A 231 -12.80 23.88 -37.20
N ASP A 232 -14.02 23.91 -36.70
CA ASP A 232 -15.23 23.83 -37.50
C ASP A 232 -16.00 25.15 -37.33
N GLY A 233 -15.61 26.14 -38.12
CA GLY A 233 -16.06 27.53 -37.98
C GLY A 233 -15.35 28.32 -36.87
N CYS A 234 -15.88 29.50 -36.54
CA CYS A 234 -15.29 30.41 -35.55
C CYS A 234 -15.74 30.13 -34.10
N ASP A 235 -16.81 29.35 -33.91
CA ASP A 235 -17.46 29.18 -32.61
C ASP A 235 -17.30 27.75 -32.04
N THR A 236 -16.77 26.79 -32.82
CA THR A 236 -16.67 25.37 -32.41
C THR A 236 -15.37 24.71 -32.88
N THR A 237 -14.80 23.87 -32.03
CA THR A 237 -13.64 23.02 -32.35
C THR A 237 -13.99 21.56 -32.12
N ASN A 238 -13.73 20.73 -33.10
CA ASN A 238 -13.86 19.28 -32.99
C ASN A 238 -12.54 18.68 -32.50
N LEU A 239 -12.59 17.88 -31.44
CA LEU A 239 -11.46 17.23 -30.80
C LEU A 239 -11.55 15.71 -30.98
N LEU A 240 -10.60 15.15 -31.71
CA LEU A 240 -10.39 13.72 -31.91
C LEU A 240 -9.32 13.21 -30.95
N ILE A 241 -9.64 12.13 -30.23
CA ILE A 241 -8.78 11.53 -29.22
C ILE A 241 -8.44 10.10 -29.65
N HIS A 242 -7.16 9.84 -29.84
CA HIS A 242 -6.64 8.55 -30.24
C HIS A 242 -5.65 8.01 -29.20
N PHE A 243 -5.90 6.79 -28.75
CA PHE A 243 -5.01 6.04 -27.87
C PHE A 243 -4.24 4.99 -28.67
N ALA A 244 -2.95 4.81 -28.40
CA ALA A 244 -2.15 3.81 -29.13
C ALA A 244 -2.58 2.37 -28.81
N ASP A 245 -2.70 1.52 -29.83
CA ASP A 245 -3.23 0.14 -29.72
C ASP A 245 -2.35 -0.81 -28.87
N ASP A 246 -1.11 -0.45 -28.59
CA ASP A 246 -0.14 -1.21 -27.79
C ASP A 246 -0.11 -0.81 -26.30
N TRP A 247 -1.11 -0.05 -25.85
CA TRP A 247 -1.23 0.44 -24.48
C TRP A 247 -1.53 -0.68 -23.46
N ASN A 248 -0.50 -1.09 -22.71
CA ASN A 248 -0.59 -2.12 -21.65
C ASN A 248 -0.53 -1.56 -20.21
N PHE A 249 -0.73 -0.24 -20.01
CA PHE A 249 -0.60 0.42 -18.70
C PHE A 249 -1.95 0.65 -18.00
N ALA A 250 -2.01 0.45 -16.68
CA ALA A 250 -3.24 0.39 -15.87
C ALA A 250 -3.88 1.76 -15.52
N ALA A 251 -4.08 2.63 -16.52
CA ALA A 251 -4.93 3.81 -16.38
C ALA A 251 -6.37 3.43 -16.75
N SER A 252 -7.32 3.66 -15.84
CA SER A 252 -8.73 3.26 -16.03
C SER A 252 -9.59 4.37 -16.64
N SER A 253 -9.17 5.64 -16.51
CA SER A 253 -9.89 6.77 -17.10
C SER A 253 -9.03 8.01 -17.34
N VAL A 254 -9.47 8.85 -18.28
CA VAL A 254 -8.90 10.16 -18.65
C VAL A 254 -9.94 11.25 -18.41
N SER A 255 -9.59 12.29 -17.68
CA SER A 255 -10.42 13.47 -17.45
C SER A 255 -9.95 14.64 -18.31
N LEU A 256 -10.87 15.38 -18.92
CA LEU A 256 -10.56 16.53 -19.78
C LEU A 256 -11.15 17.82 -19.22
N THR A 257 -10.34 18.88 -19.22
CA THR A 257 -10.74 20.22 -18.79
C THR A 257 -10.29 21.26 -19.81
N TYR A 258 -11.22 22.11 -20.26
CA TYR A 258 -10.94 23.28 -21.08
C TYR A 258 -10.60 24.48 -20.20
N ARG A 259 -9.56 25.24 -20.53
CA ARG A 259 -9.06 26.38 -19.73
C ARG A 259 -8.68 27.55 -20.64
N ILE A 260 -8.80 28.77 -20.11
CA ILE A 260 -8.37 30.00 -20.79
C ILE A 260 -7.45 30.78 -19.84
N PHE A 261 -6.27 31.15 -20.34
CA PHE A 261 -5.26 31.90 -19.61
C PHE A 261 -4.99 33.25 -20.26
N GLU A 262 -4.68 34.26 -19.47
CA GLU A 262 -4.07 35.50 -19.96
C GLU A 262 -2.76 35.69 -19.20
N GLY A 263 -1.64 35.52 -19.89
CA GLY A 263 -0.33 35.41 -19.25
C GLY A 263 -0.25 34.19 -18.33
N SER A 264 -0.09 34.42 -17.03
CA SER A 264 -0.01 33.36 -16.00
C SER A 264 -1.30 33.18 -15.19
N THR A 265 -2.31 34.01 -15.43
CA THR A 265 -3.58 34.00 -14.68
C THR A 265 -4.66 33.21 -15.41
N LYS A 266 -5.22 32.22 -14.72
CA LYS A 266 -6.34 31.39 -15.20
C LYS A 266 -7.64 32.19 -15.12
N ILE A 267 -8.19 32.60 -16.26
CA ILE A 267 -9.44 33.39 -16.32
C ILE A 267 -10.65 32.48 -16.28
N HIS A 268 -10.60 31.34 -16.98
CA HIS A 268 -11.76 30.47 -17.14
C HIS A 268 -11.38 28.99 -17.18
N ALA A 269 -12.27 28.13 -16.68
CA ALA A 269 -12.18 26.70 -16.90
C ALA A 269 -13.53 26.01 -16.89
N ASP A 270 -13.67 25.04 -17.78
CA ASP A 270 -14.86 24.22 -17.96
C ASP A 270 -14.47 22.75 -17.99
N TYR A 271 -15.24 21.91 -17.30
CA TYR A 271 -14.96 20.48 -17.21
C TYR A 271 -15.71 19.74 -18.32
N LEU A 272 -14.96 19.06 -19.20
CA LEU A 272 -15.52 18.43 -20.40
C LEU A 272 -16.00 16.99 -20.16
N GLY A 273 -15.45 16.29 -19.17
CA GLY A 273 -15.86 14.92 -18.81
C GLY A 273 -14.70 13.98 -18.45
N THR A 274 -15.03 12.79 -17.93
CA THR A 274 -14.09 11.69 -17.68
C THR A 274 -14.49 10.49 -18.52
N PHE A 275 -13.52 9.89 -19.20
CA PHE A 275 -13.71 8.88 -20.24
C PHE A 275 -12.83 7.66 -19.95
N ALA A 276 -13.32 6.45 -20.21
CA ALA A 276 -12.51 5.23 -20.16
C ALA A 276 -11.49 5.18 -21.31
N VAL A 277 -10.35 4.51 -21.09
CA VAL A 277 -9.19 4.43 -22.01
C VAL A 277 -9.38 3.31 -23.06
N GLU A 278 -10.53 3.29 -23.75
CA GLU A 278 -10.83 2.30 -24.78
C GLU A 278 -11.44 2.96 -26.03
N GLY A 279 -10.83 2.72 -27.20
CA GLY A 279 -11.32 3.12 -28.51
C GLY A 279 -11.12 4.61 -28.90
N TRP A 280 -11.56 4.94 -30.11
CA TRP A 280 -11.59 6.31 -30.65
C TRP A 280 -12.74 7.12 -30.03
N ARG A 281 -12.50 8.40 -29.70
CA ARG A 281 -13.58 9.34 -29.36
C ARG A 281 -13.46 10.67 -30.09
N GLU A 282 -14.60 11.21 -30.46
CA GLU A 282 -14.78 12.52 -31.08
C GLU A 282 -15.70 13.37 -30.18
N MET A 283 -15.34 14.64 -29.96
CA MET A 283 -16.19 15.58 -29.21
C MET A 283 -16.15 16.99 -29.81
N ASN A 284 -17.29 17.68 -29.75
CA ASN A 284 -17.39 19.08 -30.16
C ASN A 284 -17.33 20.01 -28.95
N ILE A 285 -16.38 20.94 -28.95
CA ILE A 285 -16.15 21.91 -27.87
C ILE A 285 -16.53 23.31 -28.39
N PRO A 286 -17.52 24.00 -27.78
CA PRO A 286 -17.83 25.38 -28.12
C PRO A 286 -16.75 26.32 -27.60
N LEU A 287 -16.18 27.16 -28.48
CA LEU A 287 -15.17 28.16 -28.13
C LEU A 287 -15.84 29.41 -27.55
N LYS A 288 -15.42 29.80 -26.35
CA LYS A 288 -15.85 31.06 -25.72
C LYS A 288 -15.00 32.21 -26.23
N ARG A 289 -15.61 33.31 -26.70
CA ARG A 289 -14.93 34.52 -27.19
C ARG A 289 -14.38 35.39 -26.05
N ILE A 290 -13.44 34.85 -25.30
CA ILE A 290 -12.72 35.53 -24.23
C ILE A 290 -11.26 35.64 -24.69
N PRO A 291 -10.63 36.82 -24.67
CA PRO A 291 -9.23 36.96 -25.05
C PRO A 291 -8.32 36.18 -24.09
N GLY A 292 -7.43 35.35 -24.64
CA GLY A 292 -6.49 34.53 -23.87
C GLY A 292 -6.01 33.30 -24.64
N ASP A 293 -5.03 32.59 -24.07
CA ASP A 293 -4.54 31.31 -24.55
C ASP A 293 -5.51 30.20 -24.14
N HIS A 294 -6.04 29.49 -25.14
CA HIS A 294 -7.01 28.42 -24.95
C HIS A 294 -6.29 27.07 -24.85
N GLU A 295 -6.48 26.37 -23.75
CA GLU A 295 -5.81 25.10 -23.45
C GLU A 295 -6.80 23.99 -23.11
N ILE A 296 -6.47 22.76 -23.53
CA ILE A 296 -7.19 21.54 -23.14
C ILE A 296 -6.23 20.69 -22.30
N CYS A 297 -6.60 20.45 -21.05
CA CYS A 297 -5.81 19.69 -20.10
C CYS A 297 -6.40 18.28 -19.95
N ALA A 298 -5.57 17.25 -20.20
CA ALA A 298 -5.91 15.85 -19.99
C ALA A 298 -5.22 15.32 -18.73
N GLN A 299 -6.00 14.77 -17.80
CA GLN A 299 -5.51 14.19 -16.56
C GLN A 299 -5.83 12.70 -16.54
N LEU A 300 -4.77 11.87 -16.56
CA LEU A 300 -4.88 10.42 -16.48
C LEU A 300 -5.05 9.99 -15.02
N PHE A 301 -5.99 9.08 -14.77
CA PHE A 301 -6.16 8.43 -13.48
C PHE A 301 -5.74 6.97 -13.56
N SER A 302 -4.61 6.65 -12.93
CA SER A 302 -4.24 5.27 -12.63
C SER A 302 -4.99 4.81 -11.38
N SER A 303 -5.60 3.63 -11.40
CA SER A 303 -6.06 2.99 -10.18
C SER A 303 -4.86 2.81 -9.24
N PHE A 304 -4.85 3.52 -8.12
CA PHE A 304 -3.75 3.68 -7.16
C PHE A 304 -3.34 2.38 -6.41
N LEU A 305 -3.71 1.20 -6.93
CA LEU A 305 -3.75 -0.10 -6.24
C LEU A 305 -2.76 -1.14 -6.83
N ARG A 306 -1.67 -0.72 -7.49
CA ARG A 306 -0.76 -1.66 -8.19
C ARG A 306 0.73 -1.55 -7.81
N HIS A 307 1.06 -1.35 -6.54
CA HIS A 307 2.40 -1.66 -6.01
C HIS A 307 2.40 -3.05 -5.33
N PRO A 308 3.03 -4.09 -5.91
CA PRO A 308 2.92 -5.46 -5.42
C PRO A 308 3.51 -5.68 -4.03
N MET A 309 4.45 -4.86 -3.55
CA MET A 309 4.99 -5.00 -2.18
C MET A 309 4.13 -4.38 -1.07
N VAL A 310 3.42 -3.29 -1.38
CA VAL A 310 2.52 -2.61 -0.43
C VAL A 310 1.16 -3.31 -0.41
N LEU A 311 0.73 -3.81 -1.58
CA LEU A 311 -0.46 -4.63 -1.74
C LEU A 311 -0.29 -6.02 -1.11
N PHE A 312 0.90 -6.64 -1.13
CA PHE A 312 1.11 -7.93 -0.45
C PHE A 312 1.00 -7.81 1.08
N LEU A 313 1.39 -6.68 1.67
CA LEU A 313 1.23 -6.40 3.11
C LEU A 313 -0.20 -5.99 3.49
N PHE A 314 -0.95 -5.35 2.59
CA PHE A 314 -2.37 -5.01 2.80
C PHE A 314 -3.34 -6.16 2.46
N LEU A 315 -3.03 -7.02 1.49
CA LEU A 315 -3.85 -8.17 1.06
C LEU A 315 -3.53 -9.47 1.81
N LEU A 316 -2.46 -9.53 2.61
CA LEU A 316 -2.26 -10.64 3.55
C LEU A 316 -3.31 -10.67 4.68
N PHE A 317 -4.19 -9.65 4.73
CA PHE A 317 -5.10 -9.42 5.84
C PHE A 317 -6.55 -9.09 5.42
N ILE A 318 -6.99 -9.58 4.26
CA ILE A 318 -8.42 -9.71 3.94
C ILE A 318 -8.61 -11.15 3.43
N PRO A 319 -9.50 -11.97 4.02
CA PRO A 319 -9.55 -13.38 3.71
C PRO A 319 -10.18 -13.59 2.33
N LEU A 320 -9.85 -14.75 1.75
CA LEU A 320 -10.47 -15.31 0.55
C LEU A 320 -12.00 -15.16 0.58
N ALA A 321 -12.52 -14.27 -0.25
CA ALA A 321 -13.81 -14.42 -0.89
C ALA A 321 -13.69 -13.86 -2.31
N THR A 322 -14.23 -14.60 -3.25
CA THR A 322 -14.12 -14.50 -4.71
C THR A 322 -14.40 -13.10 -5.31
N PRO A 323 -13.95 -12.84 -6.55
CA PRO A 323 -14.18 -11.57 -7.24
C PRO A 323 -15.64 -11.46 -7.70
N SER A 324 -16.53 -11.06 -6.78
CA SER A 324 -17.91 -10.66 -7.12
C SER A 324 -18.36 -9.38 -6.39
N ILE A 325 -17.50 -8.72 -5.60
CA ILE A 325 -17.95 -7.69 -4.64
C ILE A 325 -17.83 -6.25 -5.16
N PHE A 326 -17.25 -6.00 -6.35
CA PHE A 326 -17.15 -4.64 -6.93
C PHE A 326 -18.27 -4.28 -7.92
N ASN A 327 -19.44 -4.93 -7.87
CA ASN A 327 -20.61 -4.51 -8.65
C ASN A 327 -21.82 -4.04 -7.84
N GLU A 328 -21.70 -3.89 -6.51
CA GLU A 328 -22.83 -3.45 -5.64
C GLU A 328 -22.53 -2.21 -4.77
N ALA A 329 -21.59 -1.37 -5.21
CA ALA A 329 -21.39 -0.03 -4.62
C ALA A 329 -22.08 1.07 -5.45
N GLY A 330 -23.34 0.84 -5.82
CA GLY A 330 -24.23 1.85 -6.41
C GLY A 330 -25.47 2.04 -5.53
N LYS A 331 -25.37 2.82 -4.44
CA LYS A 331 -26.55 3.16 -3.65
C LYS A 331 -27.45 4.14 -4.42
N GLY A 332 -28.60 3.62 -4.82
CA GLY A 332 -29.85 4.32 -5.05
C GLY A 332 -30.07 4.80 -6.48
N LYS A 333 -31.16 4.34 -7.08
CA LYS A 333 -32.30 5.21 -7.44
C LYS A 333 -33.47 4.35 -7.92
N CYS A 334 -34.47 4.19 -7.04
CA CYS A 334 -35.84 4.06 -7.54
C CYS A 334 -36.07 5.29 -8.43
N VAL A 335 -36.35 5.07 -9.70
CA VAL A 335 -36.66 6.09 -10.69
C VAL A 335 -38.16 6.05 -10.99
N PRO A 336 -38.78 7.18 -11.35
CA PRO A 336 -40.15 7.16 -11.83
C PRO A 336 -40.28 6.24 -13.05
N ILE A 337 -41.45 5.61 -13.22
CA ILE A 337 -41.71 4.75 -14.38
C ILE A 337 -41.81 5.64 -15.63
N ASP A 338 -40.86 5.48 -16.57
CA ASP A 338 -40.82 6.23 -17.84
C ASP A 338 -41.38 5.42 -19.03
N ILE A 339 -41.80 4.17 -18.81
CA ILE A 339 -42.38 3.32 -19.86
C ILE A 339 -43.86 3.68 -20.06
N ASP A 340 -44.21 4.21 -21.22
CA ASP A 340 -45.57 4.70 -21.52
C ASP A 340 -46.68 3.67 -21.31
N LEU A 341 -46.43 2.38 -21.56
CA LEU A 341 -47.41 1.32 -21.33
C LEU A 341 -47.71 1.07 -19.84
N CYS A 342 -46.80 1.49 -18.94
CA CYS A 342 -46.78 1.08 -17.53
C CYS A 342 -46.96 2.25 -16.54
N LYS A 343 -47.44 3.40 -17.01
CA LYS A 343 -47.68 4.60 -16.18
C LYS A 343 -48.91 4.47 -15.24
N ASP A 344 -49.85 3.57 -15.55
CA ASP A 344 -51.12 3.40 -14.82
C ASP A 344 -51.11 2.21 -13.84
N LEU A 345 -49.97 1.94 -13.20
CA LEU A 345 -49.85 0.87 -12.19
C LEU A 345 -50.17 1.38 -10.78
N PRO A 346 -50.46 0.48 -9.82
CA PRO A 346 -50.66 0.84 -8.41
C PRO A 346 -49.38 1.36 -7.71
N TYR A 347 -48.26 1.47 -8.43
CA TYR A 347 -47.00 2.03 -7.95
C TYR A 347 -46.33 2.89 -9.03
N ASN A 348 -45.62 3.94 -8.60
CA ASN A 348 -45.08 4.97 -9.50
C ASN A 348 -43.55 4.90 -9.71
N TYR A 349 -42.86 3.99 -9.00
CA TYR A 349 -41.39 3.92 -8.98
C TYR A 349 -40.89 2.52 -9.28
N THR A 350 -39.82 2.44 -10.09
CA THR A 350 -39.14 1.20 -10.48
C THR A 350 -37.62 1.34 -10.34
N TYR A 351 -36.87 0.25 -10.48
CA TYR A 351 -35.40 0.27 -10.45
C TYR A 351 -34.84 0.79 -11.78
N SER A 352 -33.75 1.58 -11.73
CA SER A 352 -33.11 2.14 -12.93
C SER A 352 -32.52 1.08 -13.88
N PHE A 353 -32.28 -0.13 -13.39
CA PHE A 353 -31.86 -1.29 -14.16
C PHE A 353 -32.79 -2.44 -13.85
N ASN A 354 -33.40 -3.05 -14.88
CA ASN A 354 -34.32 -4.16 -14.68
C ASN A 354 -33.55 -5.44 -14.35
N THR A 355 -33.78 -5.99 -13.16
CA THR A 355 -33.05 -7.17 -12.65
C THR A 355 -33.40 -8.47 -13.37
N ILE A 356 -34.59 -8.57 -13.99
CA ILE A 356 -35.05 -9.78 -14.69
C ILE A 356 -34.50 -9.82 -16.13
N LEU A 357 -34.43 -8.65 -16.79
CA LEU A 357 -34.07 -8.54 -18.20
C LEU A 357 -32.68 -7.96 -18.46
N HIS A 358 -32.01 -7.43 -17.44
CA HIS A 358 -30.67 -6.81 -17.52
C HIS A 358 -30.57 -5.67 -18.55
N ASN A 359 -31.65 -4.89 -18.71
CA ASN A 359 -31.74 -3.78 -19.68
C ASN A 359 -32.05 -2.44 -18.97
N ASP A 360 -31.67 -1.33 -19.61
CA ASP A 360 -32.01 0.04 -19.23
C ASP A 360 -33.44 0.42 -19.63
N GLN A 361 -34.03 1.43 -18.97
CA GLN A 361 -35.45 1.80 -19.17
C GLN A 361 -35.79 2.21 -20.62
N HIS A 362 -34.87 2.81 -21.37
CA HIS A 362 -35.10 3.24 -22.75
C HIS A 362 -35.17 2.05 -23.72
N THR A 363 -34.31 1.06 -23.54
CA THR A 363 -34.37 -0.21 -24.28
C THR A 363 -35.63 -1.01 -23.92
N LEU A 364 -36.05 -0.97 -22.65
CA LEU A 364 -37.27 -1.65 -22.18
C LEU A 364 -38.56 -1.04 -22.75
N GLN A 365 -38.59 0.26 -23.07
CA GLN A 365 -39.74 0.87 -23.76
C GLN A 365 -39.98 0.20 -25.12
N THR A 366 -38.93 0.04 -25.93
CA THR A 366 -39.00 -0.61 -27.26
C THR A 366 -39.37 -2.10 -27.15
N HIS A 367 -38.87 -2.80 -26.12
CA HIS A 367 -39.26 -4.20 -25.90
C HIS A 367 -40.71 -4.35 -25.45
N THR A 368 -41.19 -3.44 -24.60
CA THR A 368 -42.57 -3.46 -24.09
C THR A 368 -43.59 -3.22 -25.21
N GLU A 369 -43.24 -2.45 -26.24
CA GLU A 369 -44.09 -2.23 -27.43
C GLU A 369 -44.41 -3.52 -28.20
N HIS A 370 -43.51 -4.50 -28.23
CA HIS A 370 -43.76 -5.80 -28.87
C HIS A 370 -44.87 -6.59 -28.17
N PHE A 371 -45.11 -6.34 -26.89
CA PHE A 371 -46.18 -6.99 -26.11
C PHE A 371 -47.49 -6.19 -26.10
N LYS A 372 -47.53 -5.02 -26.74
CA LYS A 372 -48.73 -4.18 -26.89
C LYS A 372 -49.90 -4.90 -27.59
N PRO A 373 -49.69 -5.75 -28.62
CA PRO A 373 -50.78 -6.54 -29.20
C PRO A 373 -51.40 -7.51 -28.19
N LEU A 374 -50.59 -8.21 -27.40
CA LEU A 374 -51.06 -9.14 -26.36
C LEU A 374 -51.78 -8.41 -25.21
N TRP A 375 -51.33 -7.21 -24.86
CA TRP A 375 -52.04 -6.34 -23.92
C TRP A 375 -53.45 -5.96 -24.43
N LYS A 376 -53.57 -5.63 -25.72
CA LYS A 376 -54.85 -5.22 -26.33
C LYS A 376 -55.90 -6.33 -26.38
N THR A 377 -55.52 -7.60 -26.31
CA THR A 377 -56.49 -8.70 -26.33
C THR A 377 -57.28 -8.81 -25.03
N LYS A 378 -56.79 -8.23 -23.92
CA LYS A 378 -57.42 -8.27 -22.59
C LYS A 378 -57.87 -9.67 -22.17
N CYS A 379 -57.08 -10.68 -22.51
CA CYS A 379 -57.36 -12.09 -22.22
C CYS A 379 -57.51 -12.42 -20.73
N HIS A 380 -56.85 -11.65 -19.86
CA HIS A 380 -56.98 -11.77 -18.40
C HIS A 380 -57.04 -10.37 -17.77
N PRO A 381 -57.83 -10.13 -16.70
CA PRO A 381 -57.87 -8.83 -16.03
C PRO A 381 -56.51 -8.33 -15.53
N GLN A 382 -55.58 -9.24 -15.20
CA GLN A 382 -54.27 -8.90 -14.65
C GLN A 382 -53.13 -8.87 -15.70
N ILE A 383 -53.44 -9.01 -17.00
CA ILE A 383 -52.41 -9.03 -18.06
C ILE A 383 -51.57 -7.74 -18.09
N HIS A 384 -52.17 -6.58 -17.77
CA HIS A 384 -51.46 -5.28 -17.67
C HIS A 384 -50.37 -5.33 -16.62
N PHE A 385 -50.83 -5.72 -15.42
CA PHE A 385 -50.08 -5.69 -14.20
C PHE A 385 -48.93 -6.66 -14.32
N PHE A 386 -49.20 -7.86 -14.85
CA PHE A 386 -48.21 -8.90 -15.05
C PHE A 386 -47.12 -8.51 -16.07
N ILE A 387 -47.48 -7.95 -17.23
CA ILE A 387 -46.50 -7.50 -18.23
C ILE A 387 -45.63 -6.38 -17.61
N CYS A 388 -46.24 -5.36 -17.03
CA CYS A 388 -45.49 -4.25 -16.44
C CYS A 388 -44.68 -4.65 -15.20
N SER A 389 -45.12 -5.65 -14.45
CA SER A 389 -44.39 -6.32 -13.36
C SER A 389 -43.02 -6.88 -13.79
N VAL A 390 -42.90 -7.28 -15.06
CA VAL A 390 -41.67 -7.83 -15.65
C VAL A 390 -40.77 -6.71 -16.14
N PHE A 391 -41.33 -5.72 -16.86
CA PHE A 391 -40.54 -4.66 -17.50
C PHE A 391 -40.23 -3.48 -16.58
N ALA A 392 -41.08 -3.22 -15.58
CA ALA A 392 -40.96 -2.15 -14.59
C ALA A 392 -41.36 -2.64 -13.19
N PRO A 393 -40.58 -3.53 -12.54
CA PRO A 393 -40.91 -4.07 -11.22
C PRO A 393 -40.96 -2.99 -10.12
N MET A 394 -41.71 -3.24 -9.05
CA MET A 394 -41.93 -2.27 -7.97
C MET A 394 -40.65 -2.01 -7.16
N CYS A 395 -40.38 -0.73 -6.87
CA CYS A 395 -39.29 -0.29 -6.00
C CYS A 395 -39.82 0.26 -4.66
N PRO A 396 -39.92 -0.56 -3.60
CA PRO A 396 -40.29 -0.07 -2.27
C PRO A 396 -39.12 0.66 -1.59
N ASN A 397 -39.38 1.85 -1.03
CA ASN A 397 -38.36 2.64 -0.30
C ASN A 397 -37.75 1.92 0.91
N SER A 398 -38.40 0.86 1.40
CA SER A 398 -38.03 0.10 2.61
C SER A 398 -37.27 -1.20 2.34
N ILE A 399 -37.15 -1.66 1.09
CA ILE A 399 -36.52 -2.94 0.75
C ILE A 399 -35.55 -2.75 -0.43
N PRO A 400 -34.28 -3.19 -0.33
CA PRO A 400 -33.26 -2.97 -1.35
C PRO A 400 -33.36 -3.93 -2.55
N GLN A 401 -34.56 -4.47 -2.83
CA GLN A 401 -34.81 -5.42 -3.91
C GLN A 401 -36.05 -5.01 -4.72
N ALA A 402 -36.01 -5.25 -6.03
CA ALA A 402 -37.17 -5.11 -6.92
C ALA A 402 -38.20 -6.22 -6.64
N VAL A 403 -39.47 -5.85 -6.49
CA VAL A 403 -40.56 -6.81 -6.25
C VAL A 403 -41.33 -7.02 -7.55
N THR A 404 -41.36 -8.27 -8.03
CA THR A 404 -42.10 -8.71 -9.22
C THR A 404 -43.33 -9.54 -8.85
N SER A 405 -44.18 -9.87 -9.82
CA SER A 405 -45.41 -10.62 -9.57
C SER A 405 -45.14 -12.06 -9.12
N CYS A 406 -46.06 -12.62 -8.33
CA CYS A 406 -45.96 -14.00 -7.87
C CYS A 406 -46.12 -14.99 -9.04
N LYS A 407 -45.48 -16.16 -8.95
CA LYS A 407 -45.61 -17.25 -9.92
C LYS A 407 -47.07 -17.68 -10.16
N SER A 408 -47.90 -17.67 -9.12
CA SER A 408 -49.34 -17.94 -9.22
C SER A 408 -50.07 -17.02 -10.20
N VAL A 409 -49.75 -15.73 -10.21
CA VAL A 409 -50.32 -14.74 -11.13
C VAL A 409 -49.86 -15.00 -12.57
N CYS A 410 -48.58 -15.37 -12.76
CA CYS A 410 -48.08 -15.77 -14.07
C CYS A 410 -48.83 -16.99 -14.62
N GLU A 411 -49.02 -18.01 -13.79
CA GLU A 411 -49.71 -19.24 -14.21
C GLU A 411 -51.19 -19.00 -14.53
N GLU A 412 -51.86 -18.12 -13.79
CA GLU A 412 -53.23 -17.67 -14.09
C GLU A 412 -53.29 -16.94 -15.44
N VAL A 413 -52.44 -15.94 -15.66
CA VAL A 413 -52.39 -15.18 -16.91
C VAL A 413 -52.01 -16.07 -18.10
N LYS A 414 -51.04 -16.98 -17.92
CA LYS A 414 -50.63 -17.93 -18.96
C LYS A 414 -51.80 -18.84 -19.35
N ARG A 415 -52.57 -19.35 -18.38
CA ARG A 415 -53.71 -20.23 -18.65
C ARG A 415 -54.73 -19.59 -19.58
N ASP A 416 -55.04 -18.31 -19.37
CA ASP A 416 -56.12 -17.62 -20.07
C ASP A 416 -55.67 -16.96 -21.38
N CYS A 417 -54.40 -16.54 -21.46
CA CYS A 417 -53.84 -15.85 -22.63
C CYS A 417 -53.10 -16.76 -23.62
N PHE A 418 -52.72 -17.99 -23.23
CA PHE A 418 -51.93 -18.88 -24.08
C PHE A 418 -52.69 -19.37 -25.33
N SER A 419 -54.01 -19.51 -25.25
CA SER A 419 -54.86 -19.91 -26.38
C SER A 419 -54.74 -18.97 -27.58
N ILE A 420 -54.61 -17.66 -27.32
CA ILE A 420 -54.47 -16.63 -28.35
C ILE A 420 -53.11 -16.72 -29.03
N LEU A 421 -52.03 -16.92 -28.28
CA LEU A 421 -50.69 -17.08 -28.86
C LEU A 421 -50.60 -18.32 -29.76
N LYS A 422 -51.28 -19.41 -29.35
CA LYS A 422 -51.37 -20.64 -30.13
C LYS A 422 -52.11 -20.46 -31.46
N GLU A 423 -53.08 -19.56 -31.54
CA GLU A 423 -53.81 -19.25 -32.79
C GLU A 423 -52.90 -18.60 -33.85
N PHE A 424 -51.86 -17.90 -33.40
CA PHE A 424 -50.83 -17.28 -34.26
C PHE A 424 -49.54 -18.12 -34.35
N ASP A 425 -49.57 -19.38 -33.95
CA ASP A 425 -48.42 -20.30 -33.93
C ASP A 425 -47.20 -19.76 -33.14
N MET A 426 -47.46 -19.01 -32.06
CA MET A 426 -46.45 -18.43 -31.17
C MET A 426 -46.39 -19.18 -29.83
N GLU A 427 -45.17 -19.45 -29.37
CA GLU A 427 -44.91 -20.03 -28.05
C GLU A 427 -44.99 -18.97 -26.93
N TRP A 428 -45.08 -19.43 -25.67
CA TRP A 428 -45.07 -18.53 -24.53
C TRP A 428 -43.71 -17.83 -24.40
N PRO A 429 -43.63 -16.48 -24.42
CA PRO A 429 -42.37 -15.76 -24.51
C PRO A 429 -41.42 -16.01 -23.33
N GLU A 430 -40.12 -16.13 -23.61
CA GLU A 430 -39.07 -16.39 -22.63
C GLU A 430 -38.97 -15.36 -21.47
N PRO A 431 -39.22 -14.05 -21.69
CA PRO A 431 -39.33 -13.06 -20.61
C PRO A 431 -40.48 -13.29 -19.63
N LEU A 432 -41.54 -13.97 -20.07
CA LEU A 432 -42.75 -14.21 -19.29
C LEU A 432 -42.79 -15.63 -18.71
N ASN A 433 -41.69 -16.40 -18.79
CA ASN A 433 -41.67 -17.78 -18.31
C ASN A 433 -41.92 -17.85 -16.78
N CYS A 434 -43.01 -18.52 -16.39
CA CYS A 434 -43.47 -18.60 -15.00
C CYS A 434 -42.47 -19.23 -14.03
N GLU A 435 -41.54 -20.07 -14.50
CA GLU A 435 -40.48 -20.63 -13.65
C GLU A 435 -39.49 -19.59 -13.11
N LYS A 436 -39.41 -18.40 -13.73
CA LYS A 436 -38.54 -17.31 -13.30
C LYS A 436 -39.14 -16.47 -12.16
N PHE A 437 -40.39 -16.72 -11.75
CA PHE A 437 -41.10 -15.91 -10.76
C PHE A 437 -41.13 -16.57 -9.37
N PRO A 438 -41.07 -15.75 -8.29
CA PRO A 438 -41.08 -16.23 -6.91
C PRO A 438 -42.45 -16.77 -6.44
N GLU A 439 -42.40 -17.73 -5.51
CA GLU A 439 -43.55 -18.20 -4.71
C GLU A 439 -43.36 -17.87 -3.22
N PRO A 440 -44.45 -17.66 -2.44
CA PRO A 440 -44.35 -17.49 -1.00
C PRO A 440 -43.58 -18.66 -0.36
N PRO A 441 -42.57 -18.42 0.50
CA PRO A 441 -42.38 -17.25 1.36
C PRO A 441 -41.51 -16.12 0.77
N THR A 442 -41.04 -16.24 -0.47
CA THR A 442 -40.27 -15.17 -1.12
C THR A 442 -41.19 -14.00 -1.53
N LEU A 443 -40.73 -12.77 -1.32
CA LEU A 443 -41.56 -11.57 -1.49
C LEU A 443 -41.98 -11.37 -2.97
N CYS A 444 -43.29 -11.32 -3.21
CA CYS A 444 -43.87 -11.15 -4.54
C CYS A 444 -45.21 -10.40 -4.46
N MET A 445 -45.67 -9.82 -5.59
CA MET A 445 -46.91 -9.03 -5.63
C MET A 445 -48.07 -9.77 -6.34
N LYS A 446 -49.27 -9.67 -5.74
CA LYS A 446 -50.55 -10.11 -6.30
C LYS A 446 -51.56 -8.95 -6.30
N PRO A 447 -52.37 -8.74 -7.35
CA PRO A 447 -53.42 -7.72 -7.34
C PRO A 447 -54.50 -8.02 -6.30
N THR A 448 -54.95 -7.02 -5.56
CA THR A 448 -56.08 -7.13 -4.64
C THR A 448 -57.38 -7.05 -5.45
N GLU A 449 -58.28 -8.03 -5.32
CA GLU A 449 -59.63 -7.95 -5.90
C GLU A 449 -60.48 -6.97 -5.06
N GLU A 450 -60.87 -5.84 -5.65
CA GLU A 450 -61.89 -4.95 -5.10
C GLU A 450 -63.26 -5.60 -5.28
N ASN A 451 -63.72 -6.35 -4.27
CA ASN A 451 -65.15 -6.61 -4.11
C ASN A 451 -65.73 -5.49 -3.24
N ASP A 452 -66.44 -4.59 -3.92
CA ASP A 452 -67.46 -3.71 -3.37
C ASP A 452 -68.49 -4.56 -2.60
N ASP A 453 -68.58 -4.35 -1.29
CA ASP A 453 -69.86 -4.54 -0.59
C ASP A 453 -69.94 -3.61 0.63
N SER A 454 -70.70 -2.55 0.40
CA SER A 454 -71.15 -1.58 1.39
C SER A 454 -72.22 -2.16 2.31
N SER A 455 -72.04 -2.03 3.64
CA SER A 455 -73.00 -1.37 4.56
C SER A 455 -72.76 -1.78 6.02
N VAL A 456 -72.57 -0.79 6.90
CA VAL A 456 -73.47 -0.41 8.01
C VAL A 456 -72.75 0.71 8.78
N GLY A 457 -73.33 1.91 8.72
CA GLY A 457 -72.92 3.04 9.54
C GLY A 457 -73.39 2.88 10.99
N GLY A 458 -72.61 3.40 11.93
CA GLY A 458 -72.99 3.49 13.34
C GLY A 458 -71.82 3.88 14.20
N SER A 459 -71.82 5.12 14.66
CA SER A 459 -70.85 5.76 15.53
C SER A 459 -70.29 4.84 16.62
N GLY A 460 -68.97 4.69 16.62
CA GLY A 460 -68.22 4.09 17.68
C GLY A 460 -66.77 4.47 17.47
N VAL A 461 -66.25 5.35 18.33
CA VAL A 461 -64.82 5.45 18.60
C VAL A 461 -64.39 4.06 19.09
N PHE A 462 -64.07 3.16 18.16
CA PHE A 462 -63.40 1.91 18.46
C PHE A 462 -61.94 2.11 18.10
N SER A 463 -61.21 2.51 19.12
CA SER A 463 -59.79 2.25 19.27
C SER A 463 -59.41 0.96 18.56
N VAL A 464 -58.70 1.05 17.44
CA VAL A 464 -57.75 0.00 17.07
C VAL A 464 -56.92 -0.21 18.33
N PRO A 465 -56.84 -1.43 18.91
CA PRO A 465 -55.82 -1.67 19.90
C PRO A 465 -54.50 -1.49 19.17
N ARG A 466 -53.84 -0.33 19.35
CA ARG A 466 -52.40 -0.19 19.16
C ARG A 466 -51.76 -1.16 20.14
N LYS A 467 -51.67 -2.42 19.75
CA LYS A 467 -50.85 -3.41 20.43
C LYS A 467 -49.41 -2.93 20.26
N PRO A 468 -48.64 -2.76 21.35
CA PRO A 468 -47.25 -2.31 21.24
C PRO A 468 -46.49 -3.30 20.36
N THR A 469 -45.70 -2.77 19.43
CA THR A 469 -44.61 -3.44 18.72
C THR A 469 -43.68 -4.11 19.72
N ALA A 470 -43.99 -5.34 20.12
CA ALA A 470 -43.17 -6.12 21.05
C ALA A 470 -41.98 -6.74 20.31
N CYS A 471 -40.79 -6.66 20.89
CA CYS A 471 -39.60 -7.35 20.40
C CYS A 471 -39.87 -8.88 20.32
N PRO A 472 -39.26 -9.61 19.35
CA PRO A 472 -39.29 -11.07 19.31
C PRO A 472 -38.85 -11.72 20.63
N SER A 473 -39.26 -12.96 20.92
CA SER A 473 -39.10 -13.61 22.24
C SER A 473 -37.66 -13.81 22.71
N ASP A 474 -36.69 -13.81 21.79
CA ASP A 474 -35.24 -13.87 22.00
C ASP A 474 -34.58 -12.51 22.27
N LEU A 475 -35.35 -11.43 22.11
CA LEU A 475 -34.96 -10.05 22.34
C LEU A 475 -35.77 -9.46 23.50
N VAL A 476 -35.19 -8.50 24.21
CA VAL A 476 -35.82 -7.78 25.32
C VAL A 476 -35.92 -6.32 24.94
N ASP A 477 -37.11 -5.75 25.11
CA ASP A 477 -37.32 -4.31 25.04
C ASP A 477 -36.68 -3.65 26.27
N VAL A 478 -35.67 -2.80 26.04
CA VAL A 478 -34.86 -2.17 27.10
C VAL A 478 -35.67 -1.12 27.86
N ASP A 479 -36.61 -0.43 27.19
CA ASP A 479 -37.50 0.53 27.83
C ASP A 479 -38.93 0.44 27.25
N PRO A 480 -39.83 -0.34 27.87
CA PRO A 480 -41.21 -0.49 27.41
C PRO A 480 -42.02 0.82 27.40
N HIS A 481 -41.52 1.89 28.05
CA HIS A 481 -42.19 3.18 28.14
C HIS A 481 -41.73 4.18 27.08
N ASP A 482 -40.62 3.93 26.38
CA ASP A 482 -40.16 4.73 25.24
C ASP A 482 -40.53 4.02 23.92
N PRO A 483 -41.44 4.57 23.09
CA PRO A 483 -41.77 3.98 21.78
C PRO A 483 -40.59 3.95 20.79
N LYS A 484 -39.44 4.54 21.10
CA LYS A 484 -38.18 4.45 20.35
C LYS A 484 -37.16 3.45 20.93
N SER A 485 -37.47 2.77 22.03
CA SER A 485 -36.56 1.88 22.77
C SER A 485 -35.97 0.77 21.90
N HIS A 486 -34.65 0.55 21.95
CA HIS A 486 -34.00 -0.50 21.14
C HIS A 486 -34.25 -1.91 21.71
N CYS A 487 -34.44 -2.90 20.83
CA CYS A 487 -34.46 -4.31 21.23
C CYS A 487 -33.02 -4.78 21.49
N ALA A 488 -32.78 -5.40 22.65
CA ALA A 488 -31.49 -5.94 23.06
C ALA A 488 -31.52 -7.47 23.15
N PHE A 489 -30.37 -8.13 23.06
CA PHE A 489 -30.31 -9.59 23.17
C PHE A 489 -30.68 -10.03 24.59
N ALA A 490 -31.56 -11.02 24.72
CA ALA A 490 -31.88 -11.60 26.02
C ALA A 490 -30.62 -12.29 26.59
N CYS A 491 -30.40 -12.18 27.90
CA CYS A 491 -29.26 -12.82 28.54
C CYS A 491 -29.33 -14.36 28.39
N GLY A 492 -28.24 -14.99 27.99
CA GLY A 492 -28.17 -16.45 27.83
C GLY A 492 -28.93 -17.00 26.62
N SER A 493 -29.52 -16.14 25.78
CA SER A 493 -30.15 -16.56 24.52
C SER A 493 -29.10 -16.91 23.46
N ASP A 494 -29.46 -17.83 22.56
CA ASP A 494 -28.66 -18.25 21.42
C ASP A 494 -29.12 -17.52 20.16
N VAL A 495 -28.70 -16.26 20.04
CA VAL A 495 -29.11 -15.39 18.94
C VAL A 495 -28.10 -15.52 17.80
N MET A 496 -26.84 -15.15 18.06
CA MET A 496 -25.78 -15.16 17.05
C MET A 496 -24.95 -16.45 17.07
N PHE A 497 -24.83 -17.11 18.22
CA PHE A 497 -23.96 -18.28 18.38
C PHE A 497 -24.65 -19.43 19.12
N SER A 498 -24.32 -20.66 18.73
CA SER A 498 -24.76 -21.88 19.42
C SER A 498 -24.08 -22.04 20.80
N PRO A 499 -24.65 -22.83 21.72
CA PRO A 499 -24.05 -23.10 23.02
C PRO A 499 -22.68 -23.78 22.91
N ASP A 500 -22.49 -24.67 21.95
CA ASP A 500 -21.20 -25.33 21.70
C ASP A 500 -20.12 -24.31 21.30
N ASN A 501 -20.46 -23.37 20.42
CA ASN A 501 -19.55 -22.29 20.01
C ASN A 501 -19.15 -21.43 21.21
N LYS A 502 -20.11 -21.09 22.08
CA LYS A 502 -19.86 -20.31 23.30
C LYS A 502 -18.94 -21.04 24.27
N HIS A 503 -19.21 -22.32 24.55
CA HIS A 503 -18.37 -23.13 25.44
C HIS A 503 -16.95 -23.28 24.90
N MET A 504 -16.83 -23.56 23.61
CA MET A 504 -15.55 -23.71 22.92
C MET A 504 -14.72 -22.43 23.03
N VAL A 505 -15.27 -21.26 22.66
CA VAL A 505 -14.53 -19.99 22.69
C VAL A 505 -14.15 -19.59 24.11
N ARG A 506 -15.06 -19.71 25.07
CA ARG A 506 -14.80 -19.35 26.47
C ARG A 506 -13.69 -20.22 27.08
N SER A 507 -13.72 -21.53 26.83
CA SER A 507 -12.71 -22.47 27.33
C SER A 507 -11.32 -22.19 26.75
N TRP A 508 -11.20 -22.06 25.42
CA TRP A 508 -9.93 -21.77 24.77
C TRP A 508 -9.37 -20.40 25.14
N SER A 509 -10.22 -19.39 25.29
CA SER A 509 -9.81 -18.04 25.70
C SER A 509 -9.16 -18.07 27.09
N VAL A 510 -9.66 -18.86 28.03
CA VAL A 510 -9.06 -18.99 29.38
C VAL A 510 -7.65 -19.60 29.31
N TRP A 511 -7.46 -20.68 28.54
CA TRP A 511 -6.14 -21.31 28.40
C TRP A 511 -5.09 -20.36 27.80
N PHE A 512 -5.44 -19.69 26.70
CA PHE A 512 -4.55 -18.72 26.05
C PHE A 512 -4.30 -17.49 26.93
N ALA A 513 -5.34 -16.98 27.60
CA ALA A 513 -5.21 -15.86 28.52
C ALA A 513 -4.30 -16.20 29.71
N ALA A 514 -4.40 -17.41 30.26
CA ALA A 514 -3.55 -17.83 31.38
C ALA A 514 -2.08 -17.92 30.98
N ALA A 515 -1.80 -18.51 29.81
CA ALA A 515 -0.46 -18.59 29.26
C ALA A 515 0.11 -17.19 28.97
N ASN A 516 -0.67 -16.32 28.33
CA ASN A 516 -0.27 -14.96 28.00
C ASN A 516 -0.04 -14.10 29.24
N ALA A 517 -0.97 -14.13 30.20
CA ALA A 517 -0.86 -13.40 31.46
C ALA A 517 0.37 -13.85 32.24
N GLY A 518 0.65 -15.16 32.31
CA GLY A 518 1.84 -15.70 32.95
C GLY A 518 3.13 -15.19 32.31
N VAL A 519 3.21 -15.23 30.98
CA VAL A 519 4.36 -14.71 30.23
C VAL A 519 4.54 -13.21 30.39
N ALA A 520 3.47 -12.43 30.24
CA ALA A 520 3.50 -10.98 30.32
C ALA A 520 3.86 -10.51 31.74
N LEU A 521 3.30 -11.14 32.77
CA LEU A 521 3.61 -10.86 34.17
C LEU A 521 5.06 -11.21 34.50
N PHE A 522 5.53 -12.40 34.12
CA PHE A 522 6.93 -12.80 34.32
C PHE A 522 7.90 -11.83 33.63
N SER A 523 7.53 -11.35 32.43
CA SER A 523 8.30 -10.35 31.71
C SER A 523 8.36 -9.02 32.47
N PHE A 524 7.20 -8.49 32.86
CA PHE A 524 7.09 -7.27 33.65
C PHE A 524 7.90 -7.34 34.96
N LEU A 525 7.76 -8.44 35.72
CA LEU A 525 8.51 -8.65 36.96
C LEU A 525 10.02 -8.72 36.71
N THR A 526 10.46 -9.41 35.66
CA THR A 526 11.89 -9.45 35.30
C THR A 526 12.44 -8.06 35.01
N PHE A 527 11.72 -7.26 34.23
CA PHE A 527 12.09 -5.87 33.96
C PHE A 527 12.07 -4.99 35.22
N ALA A 528 11.14 -5.24 36.15
CA ALA A 528 11.04 -4.52 37.41
C ALA A 528 12.20 -4.84 38.38
N ILE A 529 12.68 -6.08 38.39
CA ILE A 529 13.83 -6.50 39.20
C ILE A 529 15.12 -5.82 38.70
N ASP A 530 15.33 -5.76 37.38
CA ASP A 530 16.56 -5.23 36.76
C ASP A 530 16.29 -4.02 35.85
N ARG A 531 15.72 -2.95 36.42
CA ARG A 531 15.35 -1.73 35.67
C ARG A 531 16.51 -1.05 34.97
N LYS A 532 17.73 -1.11 35.53
CA LYS A 532 18.92 -0.41 35.01
C LYS A 532 19.46 -1.05 33.74
N ARG A 533 19.13 -2.32 33.49
CA ARG A 533 19.60 -3.08 32.32
C ARG A 533 18.95 -2.66 31.00
N PHE A 534 17.75 -2.07 31.04
CA PHE A 534 16.93 -1.83 29.85
C PHE A 534 16.74 -0.33 29.58
N ARG A 535 17.47 0.20 28.60
CA ARG A 535 17.35 1.58 28.12
C ARG A 535 16.36 1.66 26.94
N PHE A 536 15.94 2.87 26.56
CA PHE A 536 15.17 3.04 25.31
C PHE A 536 15.98 2.54 24.11
N PRO A 537 15.35 1.86 23.12
CA PRO A 537 13.91 1.60 22.95
C PRO A 537 13.36 0.38 23.73
N GLU A 538 14.21 -0.46 24.32
CA GLU A 538 13.80 -1.69 25.03
C GLU A 538 12.86 -1.43 26.21
N ARG A 539 13.00 -0.26 26.85
CA ARG A 539 12.14 0.19 27.96
C ARG A 539 10.66 0.33 27.58
N CYS A 540 10.32 0.49 26.29
CA CYS A 540 8.92 0.46 25.85
C CYS A 540 8.28 -0.92 26.07
N VAL A 541 9.06 -2.00 25.97
CA VAL A 541 8.58 -3.38 26.17
C VAL A 541 8.13 -3.63 27.61
N PHE A 542 8.72 -2.94 28.58
CA PHE A 542 8.28 -3.01 29.98
C PHE A 542 6.83 -2.56 30.14
N TYR A 543 6.49 -1.36 29.64
CA TYR A 543 5.12 -0.85 29.71
C TYR A 543 4.16 -1.66 28.83
N LEU A 544 4.64 -2.14 27.67
CA LEU A 544 3.89 -3.05 26.82
C LEU A 544 3.51 -4.35 27.55
N SER A 545 4.45 -4.98 28.26
CA SER A 545 4.17 -6.21 29.02
C SER A 545 3.13 -6.00 30.13
N LEU A 546 3.13 -4.84 30.78
CA LEU A 546 2.10 -4.49 31.76
C LEU A 546 0.73 -4.34 31.11
N CYS A 547 0.66 -3.64 29.97
CA CYS A 547 -0.58 -3.46 29.22
C CYS A 547 -1.14 -4.81 28.73
N LEU A 548 -0.28 -5.67 28.18
CA LEU A 548 -0.68 -6.99 27.70
C LEU A 548 -1.20 -7.87 28.84
N PHE A 549 -0.53 -7.88 30.00
CA PHE A 549 -1.03 -8.57 31.20
C PHE A 549 -2.44 -8.09 31.58
N LEU A 550 -2.61 -6.78 31.78
CA LEU A 550 -3.88 -6.20 32.22
C LEU A 550 -5.01 -6.39 31.21
N SER A 551 -4.70 -6.32 29.90
CA SER A 551 -5.69 -6.54 28.82
C SER A 551 -6.25 -7.96 28.77
N THR A 552 -5.53 -8.94 29.33
CA THR A 552 -5.92 -10.35 29.34
C THR A 552 -6.66 -10.79 30.60
N LEU A 553 -6.62 -10.00 31.68
CA LEU A 553 -7.31 -10.33 32.93
C LEU A 553 -8.82 -10.58 32.76
N PRO A 554 -9.57 -9.83 31.94
CA PRO A 554 -11.01 -10.09 31.77
C PRO A 554 -11.30 -11.50 31.24
N TYR A 555 -10.43 -12.06 30.40
CA TYR A 555 -10.57 -13.42 29.89
C TYR A 555 -10.33 -14.51 30.94
N LEU A 556 -9.78 -14.16 32.12
CA LEU A 556 -9.62 -15.03 33.27
C LEU A 556 -10.77 -14.95 34.27
N PHE A 557 -11.64 -13.93 34.18
CA PHE A 557 -12.83 -13.82 35.02
C PHE A 557 -13.78 -15.03 34.97
N PRO A 558 -13.92 -15.79 33.86
CA PRO A 558 -14.70 -17.03 33.87
C PRO A 558 -14.29 -18.07 34.92
N LEU A 559 -13.06 -17.99 35.46
CA LEU A 559 -12.60 -18.89 36.52
C LEU A 559 -13.23 -18.59 37.89
N LEU A 560 -13.77 -17.38 38.08
CA LEU A 560 -14.29 -16.89 39.35
C LEU A 560 -15.77 -16.53 39.28
N LEU A 561 -16.26 -16.14 38.10
CA LEU A 561 -17.58 -15.55 37.91
C LEU A 561 -18.27 -16.12 36.67
N ASP A 562 -19.55 -16.48 36.83
CA ASP A 562 -20.40 -16.96 35.75
C ASP A 562 -20.66 -15.89 34.68
N ALA A 563 -20.93 -16.34 33.44
CA ALA A 563 -21.20 -15.49 32.29
C ALA A 563 -22.30 -14.41 32.49
N PRO A 564 -23.49 -14.70 33.07
CA PRO A 564 -24.53 -13.69 33.25
C PRO A 564 -24.13 -12.54 34.19
N ILE A 565 -23.36 -12.82 35.25
CA ILE A 565 -22.90 -11.79 36.20
C ILE A 565 -21.98 -10.79 35.49
N ARG A 566 -21.15 -11.26 34.56
CA ARG A 566 -20.15 -10.44 33.86
C ARG A 566 -20.70 -9.56 32.73
N SER A 567 -21.83 -9.94 32.14
CA SER A 567 -22.27 -9.38 30.84
C SER A 567 -23.74 -8.98 30.75
N CYS A 568 -24.57 -9.34 31.74
CA CYS A 568 -26.00 -9.06 31.70
C CYS A 568 -26.42 -8.04 32.75
N HIS A 569 -27.52 -7.35 32.46
CA HIS A 569 -28.23 -6.48 33.38
C HIS A 569 -29.67 -7.00 33.58
N ALA A 570 -30.16 -6.96 34.82
CA ALA A 570 -31.50 -7.43 35.15
C ALA A 570 -32.49 -6.27 35.12
N LEU A 571 -33.61 -6.45 34.41
CA LEU A 571 -34.72 -5.53 34.39
C LEU A 571 -35.65 -5.82 35.59
N GLY A 572 -36.34 -4.81 36.11
CA GLY A 572 -37.22 -4.94 37.28
C GLY A 572 -38.40 -5.93 37.13
N ASN A 573 -38.64 -6.43 35.91
CA ASN A 573 -39.66 -7.43 35.58
C ASN A 573 -39.15 -8.89 35.60
N GLY A 574 -37.92 -9.13 36.07
CA GLY A 574 -37.31 -10.46 36.18
C GLY A 574 -36.65 -10.98 34.89
N ARG A 575 -36.71 -10.25 33.77
CA ARG A 575 -35.95 -10.56 32.54
C ARG A 575 -34.60 -9.85 32.58
N SER A 576 -33.57 -10.47 32.00
CA SER A 576 -32.25 -9.86 31.86
C SER A 576 -31.83 -9.76 30.39
N TYR A 577 -31.08 -8.71 30.07
CA TYR A 577 -30.58 -8.44 28.73
C TYR A 577 -29.07 -8.24 28.75
N LEU A 578 -28.44 -8.41 27.60
CA LEU A 578 -27.01 -8.21 27.43
C LEU A 578 -26.68 -6.71 27.54
N SER A 579 -25.73 -6.32 28.38
CA SER A 579 -25.47 -4.91 28.68
C SER A 579 -25.08 -4.10 27.43
N ILE A 580 -25.82 -3.03 27.17
CA ILE A 580 -25.62 -2.07 26.06
C ILE A 580 -25.63 -0.66 26.64
N GLY A 581 -24.56 0.11 26.42
CA GLY A 581 -24.50 1.54 26.76
C GLY A 581 -24.66 1.91 28.24
N THR A 582 -24.69 0.93 29.16
CA THR A 582 -24.94 1.14 30.60
C THR A 582 -23.69 0.94 31.46
N PHE A 583 -23.56 1.79 32.50
CA PHE A 583 -22.54 1.72 33.55
C PHE A 583 -22.98 0.89 34.77
N ASP A 584 -24.21 0.37 34.77
CA ASP A 584 -24.82 -0.20 35.97
C ASP A 584 -24.21 -1.56 36.38
N ASN A 585 -23.60 -2.27 35.44
CA ASN A 585 -22.85 -3.49 35.74
C ASN A 585 -21.34 -3.17 35.89
N SER A 586 -20.88 -3.12 37.15
CA SER A 586 -19.47 -2.85 37.48
C SER A 586 -18.48 -3.87 36.88
N TYR A 587 -18.87 -5.14 36.73
CA TYR A 587 -18.01 -6.17 36.13
C TYR A 587 -17.87 -5.99 34.61
N CYS A 588 -18.96 -5.57 33.96
CA CYS A 588 -18.95 -5.20 32.54
C CYS A 588 -18.05 -3.99 32.31
N LEU A 589 -18.23 -2.92 33.11
CA LEU A 589 -17.38 -1.73 33.04
C LEU A 589 -15.89 -2.07 33.31
N ALA A 590 -15.60 -2.88 34.33
CA ALA A 590 -14.25 -3.33 34.64
C ALA A 590 -13.64 -4.14 33.49
N SER A 591 -14.41 -5.04 32.86
CA SER A 591 -13.95 -5.82 31.70
C SER A 591 -13.62 -4.91 30.51
N PHE A 592 -14.46 -3.91 30.25
CA PHE A 592 -14.20 -2.90 29.21
C PHE A 592 -12.93 -2.10 29.50
N LEU A 593 -12.80 -1.54 30.71
CA LEU A 593 -11.64 -0.73 31.10
C LEU A 593 -10.35 -1.56 31.05
N LEU A 594 -10.37 -2.79 31.57
CA LEU A 594 -9.20 -3.65 31.52
C LEU A 594 -8.85 -4.08 30.08
N ASN A 595 -9.84 -4.44 29.26
CA ASN A 595 -9.58 -4.92 27.91
C ASN A 595 -9.26 -3.79 26.92
N TYR A 596 -10.15 -2.82 26.76
CA TYR A 596 -10.06 -1.81 25.69
C TYR A 596 -8.97 -0.77 25.95
N PHE A 597 -8.89 -0.20 27.16
CA PHE A 597 -7.87 0.82 27.45
C PHE A 597 -6.45 0.23 27.36
N PHE A 598 -6.20 -0.93 27.97
CA PHE A 598 -4.87 -1.52 27.97
C PHE A 598 -4.47 -2.15 26.63
N SER A 599 -5.42 -2.69 25.84
CA SER A 599 -5.10 -3.14 24.47
C SER A 599 -4.76 -1.95 23.56
N THR A 600 -5.48 -0.83 23.68
CA THR A 600 -5.18 0.42 22.97
C THR A 600 -3.81 0.98 23.41
N ALA A 601 -3.54 0.99 24.71
CA ALA A 601 -2.25 1.38 25.25
C ALA A 601 -1.12 0.46 24.77
N ALA A 602 -1.35 -0.85 24.68
CA ALA A 602 -0.37 -1.78 24.14
C ALA A 602 -0.04 -1.46 22.67
N ALA A 603 -1.04 -1.20 21.83
CA ALA A 603 -0.84 -0.80 20.44
C ALA A 603 -0.03 0.50 20.32
N LEU A 604 -0.32 1.49 21.16
CA LEU A 604 0.43 2.76 21.19
C LEU A 604 1.84 2.60 21.77
N TRP A 605 2.05 1.73 22.76
CA TRP A 605 3.39 1.41 23.26
C TRP A 605 4.24 0.70 22.22
N TRP A 606 3.64 -0.16 21.40
CA TRP A 606 4.32 -0.75 20.25
C TRP A 606 4.64 0.28 19.16
N LEU A 607 3.74 1.23 18.89
CA LEU A 607 4.00 2.36 18.01
C LEU A 607 5.17 3.21 18.52
N MET A 608 5.20 3.50 19.82
CA MET A 608 6.30 4.24 20.45
C MET A 608 7.62 3.45 20.46
N PHE A 609 7.57 2.13 20.63
CA PHE A 609 8.73 1.27 20.43
C PHE A 609 9.26 1.39 18.99
N SER A 610 8.37 1.34 18.00
CA SER A 610 8.73 1.47 16.58
C SER A 610 9.33 2.84 16.27
N PHE A 611 8.75 3.91 16.80
CA PHE A 611 9.25 5.27 16.67
C PHE A 611 10.64 5.45 17.30
N THR A 612 10.83 4.97 18.54
CA THR A 612 12.13 5.07 19.23
C THR A 612 13.20 4.18 18.58
N LEU A 613 12.82 3.06 17.99
CA LEU A 613 13.69 2.24 17.14
C LEU A 613 14.15 3.02 15.89
N TYR A 614 13.24 3.73 15.23
CA TYR A 614 13.58 4.62 14.11
C TYR A 614 14.45 5.80 14.55
N LEU A 615 14.21 6.44 15.70
CA LEU A 615 15.08 7.51 16.19
C LEU A 615 16.49 7.02 16.48
N SER A 616 16.61 5.86 17.12
CA SER A 616 17.90 5.26 17.45
C SER A 616 18.67 4.87 16.18
N GLY A 617 18.05 4.15 15.25
CA GLY A 617 18.70 3.71 14.01
C GLY A 617 18.81 4.79 12.94
N GLY A 618 17.69 5.44 12.61
CA GLY A 618 17.49 6.42 11.53
C GLY A 618 18.07 7.80 11.80
N ARG A 619 17.85 8.32 13.01
CA ARG A 619 18.29 9.66 13.40
C ARG A 619 19.52 9.66 14.31
N LYS A 620 20.06 8.48 14.63
CA LYS A 620 21.25 8.28 15.48
C LYS A 620 21.11 8.87 16.88
N TRP A 621 19.89 8.88 17.42
CA TRP A 621 19.65 9.33 18.78
C TRP A 621 20.28 8.35 19.77
N VAL A 622 21.10 8.88 20.66
CA VAL A 622 21.68 8.12 21.77
C VAL A 622 20.56 7.88 22.81
N PRO A 623 20.50 6.72 23.49
CA PRO A 623 19.42 6.44 24.45
C PRO A 623 19.21 7.52 25.52
N GLU A 624 20.26 8.21 25.94
CA GLU A 624 20.22 9.35 26.88
C GLU A 624 19.39 10.53 26.33
N GLY A 625 19.48 10.79 25.02
CA GLY A 625 18.69 11.83 24.35
C GLY A 625 17.21 11.47 24.23
N ILE A 626 16.90 10.18 24.03
CA ILE A 626 15.51 9.70 24.03
C ILE A 626 14.93 9.75 25.45
N GLU A 627 15.75 9.43 26.46
CA GLU A 627 15.34 9.49 27.87
C GLU A 627 15.03 10.93 28.31
N ALA A 628 15.78 11.93 27.82
CA ALA A 628 15.46 13.35 28.06
C ALA A 628 14.07 13.75 27.52
N CYS A 629 13.57 13.08 26.49
CA CYS A 629 12.25 13.30 25.91
C CYS A 629 11.20 12.25 26.32
N SER A 630 11.47 11.40 27.31
CA SER A 630 10.58 10.28 27.65
C SER A 630 9.16 10.70 28.05
N SER A 631 9.01 11.91 28.61
CA SER A 631 7.71 12.45 28.99
C SER A 631 6.73 12.53 27.80
N TYR A 632 7.21 12.87 26.60
CA TYR A 632 6.38 12.89 25.39
C TYR A 632 5.94 11.48 24.98
N VAL A 633 6.84 10.50 25.09
CA VAL A 633 6.55 9.10 24.79
C VAL A 633 5.43 8.57 25.69
N HIS A 634 5.51 8.87 26.99
CA HIS A 634 4.48 8.54 27.96
C HIS A 634 3.16 9.26 27.71
N PHE A 635 3.22 10.56 27.41
CA PHE A 635 2.04 11.37 27.14
C PHE A 635 1.27 10.84 25.91
N VAL A 636 1.96 10.48 24.83
CA VAL A 636 1.32 9.93 23.63
C VAL A 636 0.67 8.58 23.94
N ALA A 637 1.40 7.64 24.53
CA ALA A 637 0.89 6.29 24.76
C ALA A 637 -0.28 6.25 25.76
N TRP A 638 -0.13 6.89 26.92
CA TRP A 638 -1.18 6.90 27.94
C TRP A 638 -2.28 7.92 27.64
N GLY A 639 -1.92 9.12 27.16
CA GLY A 639 -2.87 10.19 26.89
C GLY A 639 -3.84 9.85 25.77
N LEU A 640 -3.35 9.32 24.64
CA LEU A 640 -4.25 8.94 23.53
C LEU A 640 -5.12 7.74 23.89
N SER A 641 -4.61 6.77 24.66
CA SER A 641 -5.42 5.65 25.17
C SER A 641 -6.53 6.12 26.09
N SER A 642 -6.20 7.01 27.05
CA SER A 642 -7.18 7.59 27.97
C SER A 642 -8.22 8.39 27.22
N LEU A 643 -7.80 9.22 26.26
CA LEU A 643 -8.70 10.02 25.44
C LEU A 643 -9.66 9.14 24.64
N ALA A 644 -9.16 8.08 24.00
CA ALA A 644 -10.00 7.13 23.26
C ALA A 644 -11.04 6.45 24.19
N THR A 645 -10.62 6.01 25.38
CA THR A 645 -11.53 5.41 26.37
C THR A 645 -12.57 6.40 26.88
N ILE A 646 -12.17 7.64 27.19
CA ILE A 646 -13.09 8.70 27.64
C ILE A 646 -14.12 9.00 26.56
N ILE A 647 -13.70 9.11 25.29
CA ILE A 647 -14.61 9.34 24.17
C ILE A 647 -15.65 8.22 24.07
N VAL A 648 -15.24 6.95 24.16
CA VAL A 648 -16.15 5.80 24.14
C VAL A 648 -17.17 5.85 25.28
N LEU A 649 -16.71 6.20 26.49
CA LEU A 649 -17.57 6.36 27.67
C LEU A 649 -18.58 7.50 27.47
N ILE A 650 -18.15 8.65 26.96
CA ILE A 650 -19.05 9.80 26.69
C ILE A 650 -20.15 9.44 25.68
N PHE A 651 -19.80 8.68 24.64
CA PHE A 651 -20.76 8.26 23.62
C PHE A 651 -21.56 7.01 23.98
N ASN A 652 -21.38 6.45 25.19
CA ASN A 652 -22.04 5.23 25.68
C ASN A 652 -21.95 4.07 24.67
N LYS A 653 -20.77 3.83 24.09
CA LYS A 653 -20.54 2.79 23.06
C LYS A 653 -19.92 1.50 23.61
N VAL A 654 -20.25 1.15 24.85
CA VAL A 654 -19.79 -0.09 25.50
C VAL A 654 -20.87 -1.15 25.39
N ASP A 655 -20.53 -2.30 24.80
CA ASP A 655 -21.47 -3.40 24.57
C ASP A 655 -20.87 -4.75 25.03
N ALA A 656 -21.70 -5.60 25.64
CA ALA A 656 -21.32 -6.97 25.97
C ALA A 656 -21.30 -7.89 24.74
N SER A 657 -20.40 -8.88 24.74
CA SER A 657 -20.33 -9.93 23.72
C SER A 657 -21.11 -11.17 24.16
N GLU A 658 -22.00 -11.67 23.31
CA GLU A 658 -22.70 -12.94 23.52
C GLU A 658 -21.72 -14.13 23.60
N LEU A 659 -20.67 -14.10 22.77
CA LEU A 659 -19.72 -15.19 22.60
C LEU A 659 -18.78 -15.31 23.81
N THR A 660 -18.11 -14.23 24.20
CA THR A 660 -17.10 -14.24 25.28
C THR A 660 -17.66 -13.89 26.65
N ALA A 661 -18.87 -13.31 26.72
CA ALA A 661 -19.45 -12.74 27.93
C ALA A 661 -18.54 -11.66 28.57
N LEU A 662 -17.88 -10.86 27.73
CA LEU A 662 -17.06 -9.71 28.12
C LEU A 662 -17.55 -8.45 27.44
N CYS A 663 -17.41 -7.31 28.13
CA CYS A 663 -17.76 -6.01 27.58
C CYS A 663 -16.56 -5.35 26.92
N SER A 664 -16.79 -4.82 25.72
CA SER A 664 -15.82 -4.06 24.94
C SER A 664 -16.56 -3.17 23.95
N VAL A 665 -15.83 -2.51 23.03
CA VAL A 665 -16.42 -1.62 22.03
C VAL A 665 -16.71 -2.38 20.76
N GLY A 666 -17.89 -2.15 20.18
CA GLY A 666 -18.21 -2.70 18.85
C GLY A 666 -18.46 -4.21 18.83
N ASN A 667 -18.97 -4.77 19.92
CA ASN A 667 -19.41 -6.18 19.95
C ASN A 667 -20.71 -6.40 19.19
N LEU A 668 -21.66 -5.48 19.34
CA LEU A 668 -22.95 -5.49 18.65
C LEU A 668 -23.12 -4.32 17.69
N ASN A 669 -22.34 -3.24 17.87
CA ASN A 669 -22.43 -2.02 17.06
C ASN A 669 -21.30 -1.94 16.01
N SER A 670 -21.66 -2.06 14.72
CA SER A 670 -20.69 -2.02 13.61
C SER A 670 -20.01 -0.64 13.43
N ILE A 671 -20.72 0.45 13.71
CA ILE A 671 -20.17 1.81 13.57
C ILE A 671 -19.14 2.09 14.66
N ALA A 672 -19.43 1.67 15.90
CA ALA A 672 -18.49 1.78 17.01
C ALA A 672 -17.25 0.90 16.76
N LEU A 673 -17.43 -0.31 16.23
CA LEU A 673 -16.34 -1.20 15.85
C LEU A 673 -15.40 -0.54 14.82
N LEU A 674 -15.96 0.08 13.78
CA LEU A 674 -15.18 0.74 12.74
C LEU A 674 -14.32 1.89 13.30
N TRP A 675 -14.97 2.86 13.96
CA TRP A 675 -14.30 4.12 14.32
C TRP A 675 -13.44 4.03 15.57
N PHE A 676 -13.79 3.20 16.55
CA PHE A 676 -13.05 3.11 17.81
C PHE A 676 -12.05 1.95 17.85
N VAL A 677 -12.22 0.92 17.01
CA VAL A 677 -11.33 -0.26 17.03
C VAL A 677 -10.54 -0.38 15.72
N ILE A 678 -11.22 -0.52 14.58
CA ILE A 678 -10.57 -0.82 13.29
C ILE A 678 -9.70 0.35 12.82
N VAL A 679 -10.24 1.57 12.76
CA VAL A 679 -9.52 2.74 12.25
C VAL A 679 -8.27 3.06 13.10
N PRO A 680 -8.34 3.21 14.44
CA PRO A 680 -7.17 3.52 15.25
C PRO A 680 -6.09 2.43 15.20
N ARG A 681 -6.51 1.14 15.20
CA ARG A 681 -5.57 0.02 15.11
C ARG A 681 -4.88 -0.04 13.75
N THR A 682 -5.60 0.20 12.67
CA THR A 682 -5.04 0.28 11.31
C THR A 682 -3.99 1.40 11.23
N ILE A 683 -4.31 2.59 11.76
CA ILE A 683 -3.37 3.72 11.80
C ILE A 683 -2.10 3.34 12.58
N CYS A 684 -2.24 2.72 13.75
CA CYS A 684 -1.08 2.31 14.56
C CYS A 684 -0.20 1.29 13.82
N ILE A 685 -0.79 0.26 13.21
CA ILE A 685 -0.07 -0.78 12.47
C ILE A 685 0.68 -0.18 11.26
N VAL A 686 0.02 0.66 10.46
CA VAL A 686 0.62 1.27 9.26
C VAL A 686 1.78 2.18 9.64
N ILE A 687 1.58 3.12 10.57
CA ILE A 687 2.63 4.05 10.99
C ILE A 687 3.78 3.31 11.68
N GLY A 688 3.48 2.36 12.57
CA GLY A 688 4.49 1.57 13.26
C GLY A 688 5.33 0.73 12.31
N THR A 689 4.71 0.12 11.29
CA THR A 689 5.42 -0.63 10.25
C THR A 689 6.35 0.28 9.45
N CYS A 690 5.92 1.50 9.10
CA CYS A 690 6.78 2.47 8.42
C CYS A 690 8.02 2.82 9.24
N PHE A 691 7.86 3.06 10.55
CA PHE A 691 9.00 3.32 11.44
C PHE A 691 9.92 2.10 11.61
N ILE A 692 9.37 0.90 11.72
CA ILE A 692 10.14 -0.34 11.77
C ILE A 692 11.01 -0.47 10.51
N VAL A 693 10.42 -0.34 9.32
CA VAL A 693 11.15 -0.43 8.05
C VAL A 693 12.26 0.62 7.98
N GLY A 694 11.96 1.88 8.31
CA GLY A 694 12.97 2.95 8.35
C GLY A 694 14.08 2.70 9.39
N GLY A 695 13.72 2.21 10.57
CA GLY A 695 14.65 1.87 11.65
C GLY A 695 15.60 0.74 11.26
N PHE A 696 15.07 -0.35 10.70
CA PHE A 696 15.88 -1.48 10.23
C PHE A 696 16.75 -1.10 9.03
N ALA A 697 16.21 -0.39 8.04
CA ALA A 697 16.99 0.08 6.89
C ALA A 697 18.20 0.91 7.34
N SER A 698 18.02 1.79 8.33
CA SER A 698 19.11 2.60 8.85
C SER A 698 20.11 1.81 9.71
N MET A 699 19.63 0.91 10.58
CA MET A 699 20.53 0.02 11.33
C MET A 699 21.35 -0.89 10.41
N CYS A 700 20.78 -1.37 9.30
CA CYS A 700 21.51 -2.11 8.27
C CYS A 700 22.60 -1.24 7.62
N ARG A 701 22.29 0.02 7.29
CA ARG A 701 23.26 0.98 6.76
C ARG A 701 24.41 1.24 7.74
N GLU A 702 24.13 1.44 9.02
CA GLU A 702 25.16 1.65 10.05
C GLU A 702 25.96 0.38 10.34
N ARG A 703 25.34 -0.80 10.34
CA ARG A 703 26.06 -2.08 10.44
C ARG A 703 27.07 -2.22 9.30
N ILE A 704 26.66 -1.92 8.07
CA ILE A 704 27.56 -1.93 6.91
C ILE A 704 28.70 -0.93 7.14
N SER A 705 28.41 0.27 7.64
CA SER A 705 29.43 1.29 8.00
C SER A 705 30.42 0.80 9.07
N PHE A 706 29.97 0.24 10.20
CA PHE A 706 30.86 -0.28 11.25
C PHE A 706 31.71 -1.46 10.77
N ARG A 707 31.11 -2.35 9.97
CA ARG A 707 31.84 -3.47 9.35
C ARG A 707 32.93 -2.98 8.41
N THR A 708 32.68 -1.90 7.65
CA THR A 708 33.72 -1.27 6.80
C THR A 708 34.83 -0.58 7.60
N ARG A 709 34.59 -0.20 8.87
CA ARG A 709 35.58 0.40 9.78
C ARG A 709 36.35 -0.63 10.63
N GLY A 710 36.11 -1.93 10.43
CA GLY A 710 36.76 -3.00 11.18
C GLY A 710 36.30 -3.11 12.65
N THR A 711 35.15 -2.54 12.99
CA THR A 711 34.58 -2.59 14.36
C THR A 711 33.75 -3.86 14.52
N ASP A 712 33.83 -4.55 15.67
CA ASP A 712 33.01 -5.75 15.93
C ASP A 712 31.51 -5.41 15.96
N THR A 713 30.76 -5.93 14.99
CA THR A 713 29.30 -5.75 14.86
C THR A 713 28.48 -6.83 15.55
N SER A 714 29.10 -7.83 16.19
CA SER A 714 28.42 -9.00 16.75
C SER A 714 27.31 -8.64 17.75
N LYS A 715 27.53 -7.60 18.56
CA LYS A 715 26.53 -7.09 19.52
C LYS A 715 25.35 -6.42 18.83
N LEU A 716 25.62 -5.60 17.80
CA LEU A 716 24.60 -4.92 17.02
C LEU A 716 23.75 -5.92 16.22
N GLU A 717 24.36 -6.94 15.63
CA GLU A 717 23.65 -7.99 14.89
C GLU A 717 22.70 -8.79 15.76
N LYS A 718 23.16 -9.21 16.96
CA LYS A 718 22.30 -9.89 17.94
C LYS A 718 21.12 -9.00 18.37
N LEU A 719 21.37 -7.69 18.53
CA LEU A 719 20.33 -6.72 18.89
C LEU A 719 19.30 -6.56 17.76
N MET A 720 19.75 -6.41 16.52
CA MET A 720 18.89 -6.29 15.34
C MET A 720 18.01 -7.53 15.15
N VAL A 721 18.57 -8.74 15.24
CA VAL A 721 17.80 -10.00 15.11
C VAL A 721 16.75 -10.10 16.22
N LYS A 722 17.13 -9.78 17.47
CA LYS A 722 16.23 -9.81 18.62
C LYS A 722 15.05 -8.84 18.45
N MET A 723 15.33 -7.60 18.07
CA MET A 723 14.30 -6.59 17.83
C MET A 723 13.40 -6.97 16.64
N GLY A 724 13.98 -7.52 15.56
CA GLY A 724 13.23 -7.89 14.36
C GLY A 724 12.25 -9.03 14.64
N PHE A 725 12.69 -10.05 15.36
CA PHE A 725 11.84 -11.17 15.75
C PHE A 725 10.73 -10.73 16.73
N PHE A 726 11.03 -9.83 17.67
CA PHE A 726 10.01 -9.22 18.54
C PHE A 726 8.95 -8.46 17.72
N CYS A 727 9.36 -7.61 16.76
CA CYS A 727 8.43 -6.90 15.89
C CYS A 727 7.52 -7.86 15.12
N ALA A 728 8.08 -8.93 14.55
CA ALA A 728 7.31 -9.91 13.78
C ALA A 728 6.30 -10.68 14.65
N LEU A 729 6.72 -11.14 15.84
CA LEU A 729 5.85 -11.85 16.76
C LEU A 729 4.71 -10.98 17.32
N PHE A 730 4.93 -9.67 17.46
CA PHE A 730 3.87 -8.76 17.87
C PHE A 730 2.95 -8.38 16.70
N MET A 731 3.52 -8.11 15.53
CA MET A 731 2.79 -7.64 14.35
C MET A 731 1.85 -8.72 13.80
N LEU A 732 2.33 -9.96 13.63
CA LEU A 732 1.54 -11.01 12.98
C LEU A 732 0.17 -11.26 13.65
N PRO A 733 0.06 -11.47 14.98
CA PRO A 733 -1.25 -11.64 15.62
C PRO A 733 -2.15 -10.41 15.53
N ASN A 734 -1.58 -9.20 15.66
CA ASN A 734 -2.36 -7.96 15.61
C ASN A 734 -2.99 -7.72 14.25
N ILE A 735 -2.32 -8.12 13.16
CA ILE A 735 -2.93 -7.97 11.85
C ILE A 735 -3.93 -9.12 11.57
N VAL A 736 -3.70 -10.34 12.07
CA VAL A 736 -4.74 -11.41 12.04
C VAL A 736 -6.01 -10.94 12.76
N GLU A 737 -5.87 -10.31 13.92
CA GLU A 737 -6.97 -9.69 14.67
C GLU A 737 -7.70 -8.65 13.81
N LEU A 738 -6.97 -7.78 13.11
CA LEU A 738 -7.56 -6.75 12.23
C LEU A 738 -8.40 -7.35 11.09
N VAL A 739 -7.98 -8.48 10.50
CA VAL A 739 -8.78 -9.19 9.48
C VAL A 739 -10.09 -9.67 10.06
N CYS A 740 -10.01 -10.31 11.22
CA CYS A 740 -11.15 -10.97 11.84
C CYS A 740 -12.17 -9.92 12.31
N GLU A 741 -11.71 -8.78 12.84
CA GLU A 741 -12.58 -7.65 13.17
C GLU A 741 -13.17 -6.97 11.93
N SER A 742 -12.44 -6.94 10.81
CA SER A 742 -12.99 -6.45 9.53
C SER A 742 -14.09 -7.37 8.99
N TYR A 743 -13.91 -8.69 9.12
CA TYR A 743 -14.96 -9.67 8.82
C TYR A 743 -16.18 -9.48 9.73
N LYS A 744 -15.97 -9.33 11.04
CA LYS A 744 -17.03 -9.02 12.01
C LYS A 744 -17.78 -7.74 11.65
N PHE A 745 -17.09 -6.69 11.20
CA PHE A 745 -17.73 -5.46 10.74
C PHE A 745 -18.69 -5.72 9.57
N MET A 746 -18.27 -6.50 8.56
CA MET A 746 -19.12 -6.84 7.42
C MET A 746 -20.37 -7.61 7.84
N ILE A 747 -20.19 -8.63 8.68
CA ILE A 747 -21.28 -9.43 9.22
C ILE A 747 -22.25 -8.56 10.03
N LEU A 748 -21.76 -7.80 11.01
CA LEU A 748 -22.61 -6.96 11.87
C LEU A 748 -23.40 -5.94 11.04
N THR A 749 -22.82 -5.37 9.99
CA THR A 749 -23.51 -4.39 9.13
C THR A 749 -24.71 -4.99 8.40
N GLN A 750 -24.65 -6.28 8.06
CA GLN A 750 -25.77 -7.02 7.49
C GLN A 750 -26.76 -7.45 8.58
N TRP A 751 -26.25 -8.09 9.64
CA TRP A 751 -27.04 -8.69 10.73
C TRP A 751 -27.88 -7.67 11.51
N THR A 752 -27.32 -6.50 11.86
CA THR A 752 -28.04 -5.48 12.65
C THR A 752 -29.29 -4.99 11.93
N ARG A 753 -29.24 -4.79 10.60
CA ARG A 753 -30.37 -4.29 9.81
C ARG A 753 -31.54 -5.26 9.74
N VAL A 754 -31.26 -6.56 9.67
CA VAL A 754 -32.28 -7.59 9.44
C VAL A 754 -32.82 -8.20 10.74
N THR A 755 -32.04 -8.14 11.83
CA THR A 755 -32.43 -8.73 13.12
C THR A 755 -32.88 -7.69 14.15
N ILE A 756 -32.11 -6.60 14.36
CA ILE A 756 -32.38 -5.62 15.42
C ILE A 756 -33.36 -4.54 14.96
N ASP A 757 -33.24 -4.08 13.71
CA ASP A 757 -34.09 -3.00 13.16
C ASP A 757 -35.44 -3.48 12.60
N CYS A 758 -35.70 -4.80 12.59
CA CYS A 758 -36.90 -5.46 12.04
C CYS A 758 -38.16 -5.31 12.95
N LYS A 759 -38.43 -4.12 13.48
CA LYS A 759 -39.49 -3.89 14.50
C LYS A 759 -40.94 -3.90 14.01
N MET A 760 -41.22 -4.14 12.73
CA MET A 760 -42.58 -4.00 12.19
C MET A 760 -42.95 -5.15 11.26
N GLN A 761 -43.28 -6.31 11.83
CA GLN A 761 -44.44 -7.07 11.38
C GLN A 761 -44.71 -8.17 12.38
N SER A 762 -45.99 -8.51 12.56
CA SER A 762 -46.47 -9.60 13.40
C SER A 762 -46.03 -10.95 12.81
N GLY A 763 -44.73 -11.23 12.80
CA GLY A 763 -44.09 -12.36 12.16
C GLY A 763 -42.59 -12.41 12.49
N ALA A 764 -42.02 -13.62 12.48
CA ALA A 764 -40.62 -13.84 12.83
C ALA A 764 -39.67 -13.05 11.89
N CYS A 765 -38.78 -12.24 12.47
CA CYS A 765 -37.73 -11.57 11.68
C CYS A 765 -36.85 -12.63 11.01
N PRO A 766 -36.66 -12.57 9.68
CA PRO A 766 -35.83 -13.54 8.97
C PRO A 766 -34.39 -13.40 9.47
N ARG A 767 -33.89 -14.45 10.13
CA ARG A 767 -32.50 -14.48 10.61
C ARG A 767 -31.57 -14.86 9.46
N PRO A 768 -30.59 -14.02 9.12
CA PRO A 768 -29.54 -14.39 8.16
C PRO A 768 -28.70 -15.55 8.73
N ALA A 769 -27.88 -16.16 7.87
CA ALA A 769 -27.00 -17.24 8.28
C ALA A 769 -26.15 -16.84 9.52
N ALA A 770 -26.03 -17.78 10.46
CA ALA A 770 -25.23 -17.55 11.66
C ALA A 770 -23.76 -17.32 11.28
N PRO A 771 -23.07 -16.37 11.93
CA PRO A 771 -21.67 -16.11 11.63
C PRO A 771 -20.78 -17.28 12.03
N GLN A 772 -19.70 -17.45 11.27
CA GLN A 772 -18.66 -18.42 11.56
C GLN A 772 -17.95 -18.08 12.88
N ALA A 773 -18.26 -18.82 13.94
CA ALA A 773 -17.69 -18.62 15.28
C ALA A 773 -16.17 -18.81 15.33
N GLU A 774 -15.63 -19.63 14.43
CA GLU A 774 -14.19 -19.89 14.28
C GLU A 774 -13.39 -18.62 13.96
N ILE A 775 -13.94 -17.71 13.16
CA ILE A 775 -13.28 -16.44 12.81
C ILE A 775 -13.28 -15.48 14.01
N TYR A 776 -14.38 -15.43 14.76
CA TYR A 776 -14.45 -14.65 16.00
C TYR A 776 -13.51 -15.21 17.08
N MET A 777 -13.39 -16.53 17.14
CA MET A 777 -12.42 -17.21 17.99
C MET A 777 -10.98 -16.83 17.59
N ALA A 778 -10.65 -16.85 16.31
CA ALA A 778 -9.34 -16.47 15.81
C ALA A 778 -8.97 -15.02 16.19
N ALA A 779 -9.93 -14.09 16.15
CA ALA A 779 -9.75 -12.73 16.64
C ALA A 779 -9.31 -12.72 18.11
N VAL A 780 -10.08 -13.39 18.98
CA VAL A 780 -9.80 -13.47 20.42
C VAL A 780 -8.44 -14.12 20.68
N LEU A 781 -8.19 -15.30 20.11
CA LEU A 781 -6.94 -16.03 20.32
C LEU A 781 -5.72 -15.26 19.78
N SER A 782 -5.84 -14.60 18.64
CA SER A 782 -4.77 -13.77 18.09
C SER A 782 -4.40 -12.62 19.04
N SER A 783 -5.39 -11.92 19.61
CA SER A 783 -5.14 -10.88 20.63
C SER A 783 -4.39 -11.44 21.84
N LEU A 784 -4.78 -12.65 22.30
CA LEU A 784 -4.18 -13.33 23.44
C LEU A 784 -2.79 -13.92 23.16
N THR A 785 -2.36 -14.06 21.90
CA THR A 785 -1.00 -14.54 21.58
C THR A 785 0.06 -13.43 21.58
N THR A 786 -0.36 -12.17 21.60
CA THR A 786 0.53 -11.01 21.43
C THR A 786 1.62 -10.91 22.51
N GLY A 787 1.34 -11.32 23.76
CA GLY A 787 2.32 -11.30 24.85
C GLY A 787 3.39 -12.36 24.79
N PHE A 788 3.26 -13.40 23.96
CA PHE A 788 4.38 -14.33 23.71
C PHE A 788 5.59 -13.61 23.09
N SER A 789 5.38 -12.49 22.40
CA SER A 789 6.47 -11.65 21.90
C SER A 789 7.42 -11.19 23.01
N CYS A 790 6.94 -11.01 24.25
CA CYS A 790 7.74 -10.59 25.39
C CYS A 790 8.76 -11.64 25.86
N LEU A 791 8.54 -12.94 25.59
CA LEU A 791 9.46 -14.02 25.98
C LEU A 791 10.89 -13.79 25.48
N MET A 792 11.01 -13.19 24.29
CA MET A 792 12.30 -12.89 23.66
C MET A 792 13.21 -11.99 24.49
N TRP A 793 12.64 -11.19 25.39
CA TRP A 793 13.40 -10.28 26.23
C TRP A 793 13.87 -10.92 27.53
N VAL A 794 13.23 -12.02 27.90
CA VAL A 794 13.27 -12.58 29.25
C VAL A 794 13.91 -13.96 29.25
N LEU A 795 13.86 -14.70 28.15
CA LEU A 795 14.57 -15.97 27.97
C LEU A 795 16.08 -15.76 27.77
N SER A 796 16.81 -15.52 28.86
CA SER A 796 18.27 -15.38 28.84
C SER A 796 18.91 -15.91 30.12
N ALA A 797 20.16 -16.40 30.03
CA ALA A 797 20.93 -16.81 31.21
C ALA A 797 21.09 -15.67 32.24
N LYS A 798 21.12 -14.41 31.77
CA LYS A 798 21.14 -13.23 32.65
C LYS A 798 19.88 -13.11 33.48
N THR A 799 18.73 -13.46 32.92
CA THR A 799 17.45 -13.47 33.65
C THR A 799 17.50 -14.49 34.79
N VAL A 800 17.98 -15.70 34.54
CA VAL A 800 18.17 -16.72 35.59
C VAL A 800 19.08 -16.21 36.69
N HIS A 801 20.16 -15.50 36.35
CA HIS A 801 21.04 -14.88 37.34
C HIS A 801 20.36 -13.76 38.13
N SER A 802 19.63 -12.85 37.49
CA SER A 802 18.86 -11.80 38.17
C SER A 802 17.83 -12.38 39.14
N TRP A 803 17.09 -13.42 38.73
CA TRP A 803 16.13 -14.11 39.58
C TRP A 803 16.79 -14.92 40.69
N LYS A 804 17.93 -15.57 40.42
CA LYS A 804 18.72 -16.25 41.45
C LYS A 804 19.17 -15.24 42.52
N ASN A 805 19.71 -14.10 42.11
CA ASN A 805 20.14 -13.08 43.07
C ASN A 805 18.94 -12.49 43.84
N PHE A 806 17.81 -12.27 43.18
CA PHE A 806 16.61 -11.77 43.86
C PHE A 806 16.06 -12.77 44.89
N ILE A 807 15.94 -14.05 44.53
CA ILE A 807 15.39 -15.10 45.42
C ILE A 807 16.40 -15.48 46.52
N PHE A 808 17.68 -15.66 46.18
CA PHE A 808 18.69 -16.16 47.12
C PHE A 808 19.43 -15.05 47.91
N CYS A 809 19.57 -13.83 47.40
CA CYS A 809 20.07 -12.69 48.20
C CYS A 809 18.97 -11.85 48.85
N GLY A 810 17.70 -11.95 48.41
CA GLY A 810 16.58 -11.30 49.10
C GLY A 810 16.31 -11.84 50.50
N MET A 811 16.75 -13.07 50.80
CA MET A 811 16.74 -13.67 52.15
C MET A 811 18.06 -13.53 52.91
N CYS A 812 19.09 -12.91 52.31
CA CYS A 812 20.38 -12.65 52.95
C CYS A 812 20.71 -11.16 52.86
N SER A 813 19.92 -10.33 53.53
CA SER A 813 20.34 -8.96 53.84
C SER A 813 20.42 -8.77 55.35
N SER A 814 21.41 -9.44 55.95
CA SER A 814 22.00 -9.08 57.23
C SER A 814 23.45 -9.57 57.24
N ALA A 815 24.38 -8.72 56.80
CA ALA A 815 25.76 -8.57 57.32
C ALA A 815 26.66 -7.80 56.32
N PRO A 816 27.75 -7.17 56.78
CA PRO A 816 27.84 -6.11 57.79
C PRO A 816 28.39 -4.81 57.18
N VAL A 817 28.21 -3.70 57.89
CA VAL A 817 28.85 -2.41 57.60
C VAL A 817 30.37 -2.59 57.60
N LYS A 818 31.04 -2.35 56.46
CA LYS A 818 32.49 -2.15 56.46
C LYS A 818 32.79 -0.79 57.08
N GLY A 819 33.35 -0.80 58.29
CA GLY A 819 33.94 0.37 58.93
C GLY A 819 35.18 0.88 58.17
N PRO A 820 35.58 2.14 58.41
CA PRO A 820 36.67 2.79 57.69
C PRO A 820 38.04 2.37 58.25
N LEU A 821 39.00 2.07 57.37
CA LEU A 821 40.42 1.89 57.74
C LEU A 821 41.35 2.51 56.68
N GLU A 822 42.48 2.97 57.19
CA GLU A 822 43.36 4.09 56.82
C GLU A 822 44.19 3.99 55.53
N PRO A 823 44.80 5.12 55.09
CA PRO A 823 45.64 5.23 53.89
C PRO A 823 47.14 5.09 54.19
N SER A 824 47.94 4.57 53.23
CA SER A 824 49.42 4.72 53.05
C SER A 824 49.97 3.56 52.18
N THR A 825 50.89 3.63 51.21
CA THR A 825 51.75 4.69 50.64
C THR A 825 52.36 4.26 49.27
N ARG A 826 52.58 5.27 48.40
CA ARG A 826 53.66 5.50 47.40
C ARG A 826 53.70 4.79 46.03
N PRO A 827 54.38 5.40 45.01
CA PRO A 827 55.07 6.71 44.98
C PRO A 827 54.56 7.72 43.92
N LEU A 828 54.74 9.00 44.25
CA LEU A 828 54.62 10.17 43.39
C LEU A 828 55.83 10.28 42.44
N LEU A 829 55.58 10.50 41.14
CA LEU A 829 56.53 11.16 40.25
C LEU A 829 56.15 12.64 40.12
N GLU A 830 57.17 13.48 40.15
CA GLU A 830 57.12 14.95 40.10
C GLU A 830 56.44 15.52 38.84
N PRO A 831 55.88 16.75 38.93
CA PRO A 831 55.39 17.48 37.77
C PRO A 831 56.56 18.09 36.97
N PRO A 832 56.65 17.93 35.64
CA PRO A 832 57.60 18.69 34.85
C PRO A 832 57.16 20.14 34.74
N THR A 833 58.04 21.02 35.23
CA THR A 833 58.12 22.45 34.94
C THR A 833 58.23 22.68 33.43
N ALA A 834 57.13 23.04 32.78
CA ALA A 834 57.15 23.62 31.43
C ALA A 834 56.05 24.69 31.33
N PRO A 835 56.39 25.93 30.92
CA PRO A 835 55.38 26.99 30.75
C PRO A 835 54.44 26.65 29.57
N PRO A 836 53.17 27.09 29.62
CA PRO A 836 52.20 26.80 28.58
C PRO A 836 52.64 27.42 27.24
N PRO A 837 52.45 26.71 26.10
CA PRO A 837 52.77 27.25 24.78
C PRO A 837 51.87 28.44 24.45
N GLN A 838 52.46 29.47 23.84
CA GLN A 838 51.76 30.65 23.37
C GLN A 838 50.71 30.29 22.30
N PRO A 839 49.57 31.01 22.23
CA PRO A 839 48.60 30.83 21.17
C PRO A 839 49.23 31.18 19.80
N PRO A 840 48.78 30.53 18.70
CA PRO A 840 49.34 30.80 17.38
C PRO A 840 49.09 32.25 16.97
N VAL A 841 50.17 32.90 16.52
CA VAL A 841 50.16 34.20 15.86
C VAL A 841 49.35 34.05 14.57
N TYR A 842 48.18 34.67 14.52
CA TYR A 842 47.46 34.85 13.26
C TYR A 842 48.25 35.82 12.40
N MET A 843 48.71 35.33 11.25
CA MET A 843 49.25 36.16 10.18
C MET A 843 48.14 37.12 9.72
N GLN A 844 48.39 38.43 9.84
CA GLN A 844 47.51 39.46 9.29
C GLN A 844 47.47 39.32 7.77
N MET A 845 46.31 38.93 7.23
CA MET A 845 45.95 39.31 5.86
C MET A 845 45.35 40.71 5.91
N THR A 846 45.94 41.59 5.12
CA THR A 846 45.51 42.95 4.82
C THR A 846 44.04 42.99 4.39
N THR A 847 43.23 43.73 5.13
CA THR A 847 41.91 44.19 4.68
C THR A 847 42.09 45.46 3.85
N ASN A 848 41.57 45.47 2.62
CA ASN A 848 41.01 46.69 2.03
C ASN A 848 39.54 46.41 1.69
N PRO A 849 38.62 47.36 1.97
CA PRO A 849 37.25 47.08 2.34
C PRO A 849 36.31 47.17 1.13
N GLN A 850 35.23 46.40 1.15
CA GLN A 850 33.91 46.94 0.81
C GLN A 850 32.81 45.96 1.22
N THR A 851 31.75 46.54 1.77
CA THR A 851 30.40 45.99 2.00
C THR A 851 30.14 45.12 3.25
N VAL A 852 29.93 45.88 4.32
CA VAL A 852 29.02 45.70 5.45
C VAL A 852 27.66 45.08 5.05
N TRP A 853 27.18 44.04 5.75
CA TRP A 853 26.04 44.07 6.70
C TRP A 853 25.58 42.66 7.13
N ARG A 854 25.11 42.62 8.38
CA ARG A 854 24.87 41.47 9.27
C ARG A 854 23.34 41.12 9.30
N PRO A 855 22.81 40.32 10.24
CA PRO A 855 22.23 38.99 10.02
C PRO A 855 20.73 38.88 10.40
N SER A 856 20.13 37.69 10.22
CA SER A 856 19.06 37.07 11.06
C SER A 856 18.36 35.96 10.25
N LYS A 857 17.75 34.90 10.79
CA LYS A 857 17.29 34.56 12.13
C LYS A 857 17.06 33.04 12.20
N VAL A 858 17.19 32.52 13.41
CA VAL A 858 16.61 31.26 13.89
C VAL A 858 15.11 31.20 13.60
N VAL A 859 14.65 30.11 12.99
CA VAL A 859 13.45 29.31 13.34
C VAL A 859 13.76 27.85 13.06
#